data_AF-J7QNZ1-F1
#
_entry.id   AF-J7QNZ1-F1
#
_cell.length_a   1.000
_cell.length_b   1.000
_cell.length_c   1.000
_cell.angle_alpha   90.00
_cell.angle_beta   90.00
_cell.angle_gamma   90.00
#
_symmetry.space_group_name_H-M   'P 1'
#
loop_
_entity.id
_entity.type
_entity.pdbx_description
1 polymer ?
#
loop_
_entity_poly.entity_id
_entity_poly.type
_entity_poly.pdbx_seq_one_letter_code
_entity_poly.pdbx_strand_id
1 'polypeptide(L)'
;MTSSRCRCSEHGFVHIFSTVACLLFALPPASVRADGSDFPEALPLAAPIADLTGNWSFVPVPLPSQNVTHLLVSRSGERLLIGTSEGVASYDGVAPRAPSFPSLDAQQPIIVNAMVEASDHAIIVGTINDSLFRWKDDRIEAIYGACPRSQRGCPRGDWALASSGDGVIYAVSSRFGPRTNEAVAALRAAVPDRVVGVQTAAAYLGFAGNELVATSEYGSIQKIDPATGKPTRWIDLKLAPQTFVRSVSYAPDRLFIATDRNCLGVRLAQPTAPMVLAEGYCRAIASQKNGAMWLATTYLQRYDLNGWKRWSPGGGGSITANVVMEDRVSNIWIGTPRGLWRYFDISHDHRFPGKGSAVSSMVADRGGGAVVGLDNGEVWRLDRSLAATRIDLPAAAGVPASPYYRGALLALDPQDRLWTLNAAGLFKIEGANVERTGAYPLAMATSPAAPSSLAVSKTGAACVGVVWSDKALCLSDGHWREGAHVMSDIGGSAVAALAFDDTSALLAVGVESIAVAAPKPSELGPFAPSPFGKKTLLGAVAMTPIVEGAEAVASGGWGGTVFLKRAGGGYVDVGHGRADVLDQPYVIRSFASHPALGLLAGTDEGLFRWEGSPKTGRWRSLRTIDPRLARPTTAVVASTGRGFWTASGSDVFLIDLPASTPMTTIERSPLGDTIDVNAVTYGLAIPGLVGPPEAKTATIEYDPPIANAERNLSGSSSRLDLTNLSDVTRYRLTVTATDGFLNRGSAANSEFSVALPFYRNPYKLAAAILTAAGLLLLLLTRRGPTGFVLRRLGGLRWTTDTAAARFAIEVKSIGADTVRYELEAPSAPTTIRLAVDMPAAQLTNEAESIMPYLVGLAEGRTRLRGERFEKVYERVAKLMGEAALPQEVRFATAQADGGAISLDLSKSLIWLPLEITDDGGETRMMLRHAIGRTISGDVLAERKPLSAFRLTVTIFAPHADDADRLARADGEAEAVAAAAQSWGAEVVRMAPDATKQEILAAICAAHLFHYVGHAEFVEDAGEQSYLPIKGDRILAGDIAAALKTTPNDLLLAFINGCGSSREAAWARGAEVYGFASAFLNNASYFVGAQWPIPDEPAAAFATEFYSRLFPHAYSLWWRLIRRDTLGGIPFAEALRLARLKLSGEGPSTVQTWSSYVFYGDPTRRLLLK
;
A
#
# COMPACT_ATOMS: atom_id res chain seq x y z
N MET A 1 -29.32 48.23 48.92
CA MET A 1 -29.33 49.71 49.05
C MET A 1 -27.98 50.20 48.54
N THR A 2 -27.81 51.09 47.56
CA THR A 2 -28.71 52.01 46.85
C THR A 2 -27.92 52.68 45.71
N SER A 3 -28.67 53.24 44.76
CA SER A 3 -28.28 54.25 43.73
C SER A 3 -27.61 53.67 42.47
N SER A 4 -27.97 53.91 41.20
CA SER A 4 -28.80 54.82 40.40
C SER A 4 -27.92 55.57 39.38
N ARG A 5 -28.25 55.47 38.07
CA ARG A 5 -28.41 56.58 37.08
C ARG A 5 -28.11 56.20 35.62
N CYS A 6 -29.03 56.66 34.76
CA CYS A 6 -28.89 57.31 33.43
C CYS A 6 -28.42 56.58 32.15
N ARG A 7 -29.38 56.50 31.20
CA ARG A 7 -29.45 56.99 29.79
C ARG A 7 -28.29 56.80 28.77
N CYS A 8 -28.70 56.17 27.66
CA CYS A 8 -28.64 56.55 26.22
C CYS A 8 -27.31 56.60 25.45
N SER A 9 -27.22 55.77 24.40
CA SER A 9 -26.95 56.06 22.97
C SER A 9 -26.44 54.78 22.28
N GLU A 10 -26.53 54.53 20.98
CA GLU A 10 -27.50 54.78 19.89
C GLU A 10 -27.02 53.88 18.73
N HIS A 11 -27.94 53.54 17.81
CA HIS A 11 -27.75 52.88 16.51
C HIS A 11 -27.36 51.37 16.51
N GLY A 12 -28.12 50.43 15.91
CA GLY A 12 -29.28 50.49 15.03
C GLY A 12 -29.01 49.65 13.77
N PHE A 13 -29.62 48.47 13.65
CA PHE A 13 -30.63 48.13 12.64
C PHE A 13 -30.93 46.62 12.64
N VAL A 14 -32.22 46.32 12.81
CA VAL A 14 -32.85 45.00 12.79
C VAL A 14 -33.57 44.88 11.45
N HIS A 15 -33.42 43.74 10.77
CA HIS A 15 -34.44 43.25 9.84
C HIS A 15 -34.94 41.87 10.31
N ILE A 16 -36.20 41.91 10.70
CA ILE A 16 -37.20 40.90 11.01
C ILE A 16 -37.12 39.67 10.09
N PHE A 17 -37.18 38.46 10.63
CA PHE A 17 -38.09 37.41 10.13
C PHE A 17 -38.45 36.38 11.22
N SER A 18 -39.73 36.03 11.19
CA SER A 18 -40.51 35.39 12.24
C SER A 18 -40.23 33.91 12.46
N THR A 19 -40.34 33.53 13.73
CA THR A 19 -40.31 32.20 14.30
C THR A 19 -41.56 31.39 13.93
N VAL A 20 -41.38 30.25 13.26
CA VAL A 20 -42.30 29.11 13.31
C VAL A 20 -41.48 27.90 13.71
N ALA A 21 -41.47 27.60 15.02
CA ALA A 21 -40.85 26.41 15.57
C ALA A 21 -41.80 25.22 15.37
N CYS A 22 -41.54 24.41 14.35
CA CYS A 22 -42.09 23.06 14.24
C CYS A 22 -41.31 22.14 15.19
N LEU A 23 -41.97 21.69 16.25
CA LEU A 23 -41.56 20.55 17.08
C LEU A 23 -41.53 19.28 16.20
N LEU A 24 -40.35 18.94 15.71
CA LEU A 24 -40.03 17.60 15.20
C LEU A 24 -39.47 16.78 16.37
N PHE A 25 -40.34 16.02 17.03
CA PHE A 25 -39.90 14.86 17.80
C PHE A 25 -39.32 13.84 16.80
N ALA A 26 -37.99 13.81 16.69
CA ALA A 26 -37.28 12.72 16.05
C ALA A 26 -37.46 11.48 16.94
N LEU A 27 -38.41 10.63 16.58
CA LEU A 27 -38.42 9.24 17.06
C LEU A 27 -37.18 8.55 16.48
N PRO A 28 -36.34 7.89 17.30
CA PRO A 28 -35.22 7.12 16.80
C PRO A 28 -35.73 5.98 15.91
N PRO A 29 -34.93 5.51 14.93
CA PRO A 29 -35.33 4.40 14.07
C PRO A 29 -35.62 3.17 14.94
N ALA A 30 -36.80 2.60 14.77
CA ALA A 30 -37.21 1.38 15.44
C ALA A 30 -36.27 0.24 15.05
N SER A 31 -35.33 -0.08 15.94
CA SER A 31 -34.59 -1.33 15.93
C SER A 31 -35.56 -2.49 16.21
N VAL A 32 -35.81 -3.33 15.22
CA VAL A 32 -36.49 -4.62 15.39
C VAL A 32 -35.49 -5.65 14.85
N ARG A 33 -34.92 -6.59 15.61
CA ARG A 33 -35.24 -7.20 16.90
C ARG A 33 -34.36 -6.68 18.05
N ALA A 34 -34.95 -5.90 18.94
CA ALA A 34 -34.52 -5.78 20.32
C ALA A 34 -35.73 -6.04 21.23
N ASP A 35 -36.35 -7.21 21.10
CA ASP A 35 -36.97 -7.80 22.28
C ASP A 35 -35.81 -8.13 23.23
N GLY A 36 -35.62 -7.24 24.19
CA GLY A 36 -34.53 -7.25 25.16
C GLY A 36 -34.65 -8.38 26.19
N SER A 37 -34.72 -9.64 25.75
CA SER A 37 -34.93 -10.74 26.70
C SER A 37 -34.08 -11.98 26.52
N ASP A 38 -33.32 -12.21 25.44
CA ASP A 38 -32.48 -13.42 25.33
C ASP A 38 -31.06 -13.17 24.84
N PHE A 39 -30.15 -14.01 25.33
CA PHE A 39 -28.78 -14.10 24.83
C PHE A 39 -28.77 -14.90 23.50
N PRO A 40 -27.71 -14.87 22.68
CA PRO A 40 -27.66 -15.76 21.52
C PRO A 40 -27.73 -17.22 21.96
N GLU A 41 -28.19 -18.08 21.05
CA GLU A 41 -28.13 -19.53 21.25
C GLU A 41 -26.69 -19.99 21.52
N ALA A 42 -26.54 -21.12 22.20
CA ALA A 42 -25.22 -21.69 22.44
C ALA A 42 -24.54 -22.07 21.12
N LEU A 43 -23.22 -21.86 21.07
CA LEU A 43 -22.37 -22.23 19.93
C LEU A 43 -22.55 -23.72 19.62
N PRO A 44 -22.98 -24.10 18.40
CA PRO A 44 -23.11 -25.50 18.02
C PRO A 44 -21.71 -26.16 17.93
N LEU A 45 -21.66 -27.48 18.18
CA LEU A 45 -20.43 -28.29 18.11
C LEU A 45 -19.68 -28.13 16.77
N ALA A 46 -20.42 -27.91 15.68
CA ALA A 46 -19.89 -27.70 14.34
C ALA A 46 -20.48 -26.44 13.69
N ALA A 47 -20.02 -25.27 14.11
CA ALA A 47 -20.34 -24.02 13.41
C ALA A 47 -19.75 -24.03 11.98
N PRO A 48 -20.52 -23.59 10.96
CA PRO A 48 -20.04 -23.52 9.58
C PRO A 48 -18.86 -22.56 9.45
N ILE A 49 -17.97 -22.83 8.52
CA ILE A 49 -16.89 -21.91 8.13
C ILE A 49 -17.52 -20.83 7.27
N ALA A 50 -17.32 -19.56 7.65
CA ALA A 50 -17.70 -18.45 6.78
C ALA A 50 -16.76 -18.39 5.57
N ASP A 51 -17.32 -18.12 4.38
CA ASP A 51 -16.52 -17.51 3.32
C ASP A 51 -15.91 -16.22 3.86
N LEU A 52 -14.67 -15.90 3.46
CA LEU A 52 -13.99 -14.66 3.83
C LEU A 52 -14.80 -13.45 3.36
N THR A 53 -15.74 -12.98 4.18
CA THR A 53 -16.50 -11.75 3.98
C THR A 53 -15.87 -10.62 4.79
N GLY A 54 -16.08 -9.37 4.36
CA GLY A 54 -15.42 -8.22 4.98
C GLY A 54 -13.91 -8.13 4.69
N ASN A 55 -13.28 -7.12 5.26
CA ASN A 55 -11.87 -6.81 5.05
C ASN A 55 -11.04 -7.19 6.27
N TRP A 56 -9.92 -7.87 6.02
CA TRP A 56 -8.95 -8.28 7.03
C TRP A 56 -7.59 -7.66 6.72
N SER A 57 -6.99 -6.98 7.69
CA SER A 57 -5.64 -6.45 7.58
C SER A 57 -4.83 -6.77 8.83
N PHE A 58 -3.63 -7.31 8.64
CA PHE A 58 -2.68 -7.50 9.73
C PHE A 58 -1.92 -6.18 10.00
N VAL A 59 -1.83 -5.79 11.25
CA VAL A 59 -1.07 -4.62 11.70
C VAL A 59 0.17 -5.11 12.46
N PRO A 60 1.39 -4.88 11.95
CA PRO A 60 2.61 -5.33 12.60
C PRO A 60 2.79 -4.59 13.93
N VAL A 61 3.13 -5.29 15.00
CA VAL A 61 3.39 -4.66 16.30
C VAL A 61 4.91 -4.47 16.45
N PRO A 62 5.43 -3.22 16.54
CA PRO A 62 6.86 -2.91 16.52
C PRO A 62 7.48 -3.05 17.91
N LEU A 63 7.20 -4.17 18.58
CA LEU A 63 7.65 -4.47 19.94
C LEU A 63 8.33 -5.85 19.97
N PRO A 64 9.24 -6.09 20.94
CA PRO A 64 9.91 -7.39 21.08
C PRO A 64 8.93 -8.57 21.21
N SER A 65 7.82 -8.34 21.92
CA SER A 65 6.70 -9.28 21.98
C SER A 65 5.56 -8.82 21.09
N GLN A 66 5.08 -9.74 20.25
CA GLN A 66 3.86 -9.55 19.46
C GLN A 66 2.60 -10.07 20.19
N ASN A 67 2.74 -10.55 21.43
CA ASN A 67 1.62 -11.06 22.20
C ASN A 67 0.76 -9.91 22.74
N VAL A 68 -0.28 -9.55 21.99
CA VAL A 68 -1.21 -8.46 22.36
C VAL A 68 -2.12 -8.92 23.49
N THR A 69 -2.06 -8.25 24.63
CA THR A 69 -2.81 -8.59 25.85
C THR A 69 -3.95 -7.62 26.15
N HIS A 70 -3.85 -6.38 25.68
CA HIS A 70 -4.85 -5.35 25.93
C HIS A 70 -4.93 -4.36 24.75
N LEU A 71 -6.11 -3.80 24.53
CA LEU A 71 -6.35 -2.78 23.52
C LEU A 71 -7.19 -1.65 24.12
N LEU A 72 -6.92 -0.42 23.71
CA LEU A 72 -7.69 0.75 24.09
C LEU A 72 -7.82 1.69 22.89
N VAL A 73 -9.03 2.14 22.58
CA VAL A 73 -9.23 3.22 21.60
C VAL A 73 -9.13 4.55 22.33
N SER A 74 -8.34 5.46 21.77
CA SER A 74 -8.22 6.83 22.30
C SER A 74 -9.57 7.54 22.40
N ARG A 75 -9.68 8.51 23.31
CA ARG A 75 -10.86 9.35 23.51
C ARG A 75 -11.20 10.19 22.29
N SER A 76 -10.26 10.47 21.39
CA SER A 76 -10.55 11.08 20.08
C SER A 76 -11.12 10.07 19.09
N GLY A 77 -10.80 8.78 19.22
CA GLY A 77 -11.14 7.74 18.27
C GLY A 77 -10.15 7.61 17.11
N GLU A 78 -9.07 8.40 17.11
CA GLU A 78 -8.13 8.49 15.98
C GLU A 78 -6.95 7.53 16.12
N ARG A 79 -6.66 7.08 17.34
CA ARG A 79 -5.54 6.18 17.66
C ARG A 79 -6.02 4.96 18.43
N LEU A 80 -5.41 3.83 18.11
CA LEU A 80 -5.49 2.59 18.86
C LEU A 80 -4.23 2.46 19.72
N LEU A 81 -4.41 2.10 20.98
CA LEU A 81 -3.32 1.83 21.92
C LEU A 81 -3.25 0.32 22.14
N ILE A 82 -2.05 -0.21 22.04
CA ILE A 82 -1.74 -1.62 21.98
C ILE A 82 -0.88 -1.96 23.19
N GLY A 83 -1.41 -2.81 24.07
CA GLY A 83 -0.67 -3.40 25.17
C GLY A 83 -0.20 -4.80 24.81
N THR A 84 1.06 -5.11 25.11
CA THR A 84 1.63 -6.45 24.89
C THR A 84 2.18 -7.02 26.19
N SER A 85 2.68 -8.25 26.14
CA SER A 85 3.39 -8.84 27.26
C SER A 85 4.76 -8.22 27.56
N GLU A 86 5.28 -7.30 26.72
CA GLU A 86 6.60 -6.67 26.94
C GLU A 86 6.66 -5.17 26.60
N GLY A 87 5.53 -4.49 26.43
CA GLY A 87 5.53 -3.09 26.04
C GLY A 87 4.18 -2.55 25.61
N VAL A 88 4.17 -1.26 25.28
CA VAL A 88 3.03 -0.55 24.70
C VAL A 88 3.39 0.06 23.36
N ALA A 89 2.41 0.19 22.47
CA ALA A 89 2.53 0.91 21.20
C ALA A 89 1.22 1.64 20.90
N SER A 90 1.27 2.66 20.04
CA SER A 90 0.09 3.32 19.46
C SER A 90 0.04 3.01 17.97
N TYR A 91 -1.16 3.05 17.38
CA TYR A 91 -1.38 2.97 15.95
C TYR A 91 -2.41 4.02 15.55
N ASP A 92 -2.02 4.94 14.68
CA ASP A 92 -2.83 6.06 14.21
C ASP A 92 -3.45 5.81 12.83
N GLY A 93 -3.42 4.57 12.32
CA GLY A 93 -3.87 4.27 10.95
C GLY A 93 -2.83 4.54 9.86
N VAL A 94 -1.62 4.96 10.23
CA VAL A 94 -0.46 5.12 9.34
C VAL A 94 0.61 4.11 9.71
N ALA A 95 1.15 4.20 10.92
CA ALA A 95 2.21 3.31 11.37
C ALA A 95 2.13 3.12 12.89
N PRO A 96 2.47 1.92 13.40
CA PRO A 96 2.51 1.68 14.82
C PRO A 96 3.80 2.26 15.41
N ARG A 97 3.72 2.87 16.60
CA ARG A 97 4.82 3.60 17.25
C ARG A 97 4.91 3.23 18.72
N ALA A 98 6.07 2.80 19.16
CA ALA A 98 6.37 2.58 20.58
C ALA A 98 6.84 3.91 21.23
N PRO A 99 6.43 4.20 22.48
CA PRO A 99 6.96 5.36 23.19
C PRO A 99 8.42 5.14 23.62
N SER A 100 9.10 6.25 23.85
CA SER A 100 10.45 6.29 24.39
C SER A 100 10.45 6.31 25.92
N PHE A 101 11.45 5.67 26.53
CA PHE A 101 11.73 5.83 27.96
C PHE A 101 12.66 7.04 28.18
N PRO A 102 12.60 7.74 29.32
CA PRO A 102 13.50 8.85 29.65
C PRO A 102 14.99 8.51 29.56
N SER A 103 15.35 7.25 29.87
CA SER A 103 16.70 6.70 29.73
C SER A 103 16.65 5.19 29.48
N LEU A 104 17.75 4.60 29.02
CA LEU A 104 17.87 3.15 28.87
C LEU A 104 17.74 2.42 30.22
N ASP A 105 18.26 3.00 31.31
CA ASP A 105 18.16 2.44 32.66
C ASP A 105 16.73 2.45 33.23
N ALA A 106 15.87 3.33 32.70
CA ALA A 106 14.46 3.40 33.06
C ALA A 106 13.61 2.33 32.37
N GLN A 107 14.16 1.59 31.40
CA GLN A 107 13.43 0.53 30.70
C GLN A 107 13.11 -0.64 31.63
N GLN A 108 11.82 -0.93 31.77
CA GLN A 108 11.31 -2.02 32.59
C GLN A 108 10.31 -2.87 31.80
N PRO A 109 10.10 -4.15 32.17
CA PRO A 109 9.08 -4.97 31.56
C PRO A 109 7.70 -4.36 31.82
N ILE A 110 7.02 -3.96 30.76
CA ILE A 110 5.63 -3.50 30.83
C ILE A 110 4.76 -4.64 30.33
N ILE A 111 4.33 -5.50 31.26
CA ILE A 111 3.41 -6.59 30.95
C ILE A 111 1.99 -6.05 31.13
N VAL A 112 1.39 -5.57 30.04
CA VAL A 112 0.16 -4.77 30.10
C VAL A 112 -1.04 -5.64 30.47
N ASN A 113 -1.76 -5.24 31.52
CA ASN A 113 -3.02 -5.83 31.94
C ASN A 113 -4.22 -4.94 31.60
N ALA A 114 -4.10 -3.63 31.85
CA ALA A 114 -5.14 -2.65 31.61
C ALA A 114 -4.57 -1.31 31.17
N MET A 115 -5.34 -0.56 30.38
CA MET A 115 -5.00 0.82 30.02
C MET A 115 -6.22 1.72 30.16
N VAL A 116 -6.00 2.99 30.52
CA VAL A 116 -7.05 4.02 30.52
C VAL A 116 -6.46 5.37 30.09
N GLU A 117 -7.23 6.17 29.37
CA GLU A 117 -6.84 7.52 28.97
C GLU A 117 -7.42 8.56 29.94
N ALA A 118 -6.56 9.41 30.47
CA ALA A 118 -6.88 10.56 31.31
C ALA A 118 -7.37 11.76 30.48
N SER A 119 -7.95 12.76 31.13
CA SER A 119 -8.47 13.98 30.50
C SER A 119 -7.40 14.85 29.83
N ASP A 120 -6.12 14.72 30.23
CA ASP A 120 -4.98 15.38 29.59
C ASP A 120 -4.33 14.55 28.47
N HIS A 121 -5.03 13.52 27.98
CA HIS A 121 -4.58 12.54 26.98
C HIS A 121 -3.39 11.65 27.41
N ALA A 122 -3.01 11.67 28.70
CA ALA A 122 -2.05 10.71 29.22
C ALA A 122 -2.69 9.32 29.32
N ILE A 123 -1.93 8.29 28.96
CA ILE A 123 -2.34 6.89 29.07
C ILE A 123 -1.75 6.32 30.34
N ILE A 124 -2.61 5.82 31.22
CA ILE A 124 -2.20 5.08 32.41
C ILE A 124 -2.21 3.61 32.08
N VAL A 125 -1.07 2.96 32.30
CA VAL A 125 -0.85 1.55 32.00
C VAL A 125 -0.72 0.78 33.31
N GLY A 126 -1.67 -0.11 33.56
CA GLY A 126 -1.65 -1.08 34.63
C GLY A 126 -1.04 -2.39 34.18
N THR A 127 -0.17 -2.95 35.00
CA THR A 127 0.59 -4.17 34.69
C THR A 127 0.24 -5.33 35.63
N ILE A 128 0.69 -6.54 35.30
CA ILE A 128 0.55 -7.74 36.18
C ILE A 128 1.64 -7.88 37.26
N ASN A 129 2.72 -7.09 37.15
CA ASN A 129 3.83 -7.04 38.11
C ASN A 129 3.68 -5.84 39.07
N ASP A 130 2.44 -5.49 39.41
CA ASP A 130 2.09 -4.48 40.42
C ASP A 130 2.70 -3.09 40.16
N SER A 131 2.88 -2.75 38.88
CA SER A 131 3.42 -1.44 38.45
C SER A 131 2.38 -0.61 37.70
N LEU A 132 2.47 0.70 37.86
CA LEU A 132 1.69 1.68 37.09
C LEU A 132 2.64 2.58 36.31
N PHE A 133 2.33 2.81 35.05
CA PHE A 133 3.07 3.73 34.18
C PHE A 133 2.16 4.83 33.66
N ARG A 134 2.77 5.99 33.38
CA ARG A 134 2.14 7.10 32.68
C ARG A 134 2.84 7.29 31.35
N TRP A 135 2.05 7.34 30.27
CA TRP A 135 2.52 7.57 28.92
C TRP A 135 1.88 8.84 28.35
N LYS A 136 2.71 9.83 28.01
CA LYS A 136 2.28 11.09 27.39
C LYS A 136 3.35 11.61 26.44
N ASP A 137 2.93 12.21 25.32
CA ASP A 137 3.83 12.84 24.34
C ASP A 137 5.00 11.93 23.89
N ASP A 138 4.67 10.68 23.53
CA ASP A 138 5.63 9.63 23.12
C ASP A 138 6.72 9.31 24.17
N ARG A 139 6.47 9.65 25.44
CA ARG A 139 7.31 9.29 26.58
C ARG A 139 6.53 8.47 27.60
N ILE A 140 7.16 7.41 28.12
CA ILE A 140 6.58 6.55 29.15
C ILE A 140 7.47 6.48 30.39
N GLU A 141 6.86 6.62 31.57
CA GLU A 141 7.56 6.61 32.85
C GLU A 141 6.77 5.82 33.91
N ALA A 142 7.48 5.16 34.82
CA ALA A 142 6.87 4.48 35.95
C ALA A 142 6.44 5.49 37.01
N ILE A 143 5.18 5.41 37.45
CA ILE A 143 4.64 6.23 38.55
C ILE A 143 4.51 5.41 39.84
N TYR A 144 4.50 4.07 39.75
CA TYR A 144 4.49 3.16 40.90
C TYR A 144 5.09 1.78 40.52
N GLY A 145 5.69 1.08 41.50
CA GLY A 145 5.97 -0.35 41.43
C GLY A 145 7.21 -0.78 40.62
N ALA A 146 8.01 0.17 40.16
CA ALA A 146 9.17 0.00 39.28
C ALA A 146 10.13 -1.18 39.63
N CYS A 147 9.83 -2.40 39.20
CA CYS A 147 10.61 -3.60 39.51
C CYS A 147 11.59 -3.93 38.37
N PRO A 148 12.93 -3.91 38.59
CA PRO A 148 13.91 -4.24 37.56
C PRO A 148 13.87 -5.71 37.12
N ARG A 149 14.23 -6.00 35.85
CA ARG A 149 14.26 -7.35 35.24
C ARG A 149 15.01 -8.44 36.04
N SER A 150 15.89 -8.05 36.97
CA SER A 150 16.86 -8.95 37.61
C SER A 150 16.51 -9.37 39.05
N GLN A 151 15.46 -8.84 39.68
CA GLN A 151 15.16 -9.15 41.10
C GLN A 151 14.12 -10.28 41.26
N ARG A 152 14.53 -11.39 41.90
CA ARG A 152 13.59 -12.38 42.45
C ARG A 152 12.79 -11.71 43.57
N GLY A 153 11.46 -11.78 43.50
CA GLY A 153 10.56 -11.32 44.56
C GLY A 153 9.70 -10.10 44.24
N CYS A 154 9.59 -9.67 42.98
CA CYS A 154 8.63 -8.63 42.60
C CYS A 154 7.21 -9.00 43.07
N PRO A 155 6.46 -8.05 43.66
CA PRO A 155 5.06 -8.24 43.98
C PRO A 155 4.30 -8.69 42.73
N ARG A 156 3.38 -9.64 42.90
CA ARG A 156 2.44 -10.06 41.85
C ARG A 156 1.11 -9.41 42.17
N GLY A 157 0.56 -8.63 41.24
CA GLY A 157 -0.69 -7.91 41.44
C GLY A 157 -1.12 -7.31 40.11
N ASP A 158 -2.34 -7.62 39.69
CA ASP A 158 -2.86 -7.22 38.40
C ASP A 158 -3.69 -5.97 38.58
N TRP A 159 -3.29 -4.91 37.88
CA TRP A 159 -4.04 -3.66 37.89
C TRP A 159 -5.14 -3.69 36.84
N ALA A 160 -6.38 -3.44 37.27
CA ALA A 160 -7.50 -3.16 36.40
C ALA A 160 -7.92 -1.69 36.56
N LEU A 161 -8.22 -1.07 35.43
CA LEU A 161 -8.48 0.36 35.31
C LEU A 161 -9.75 0.58 34.52
N ALA A 162 -10.54 1.59 34.88
CA ALA A 162 -11.70 2.03 34.12
C ALA A 162 -11.84 3.55 34.20
N SER A 163 -12.43 4.18 33.19
CA SER A 163 -12.81 5.59 33.22
C SER A 163 -14.29 5.76 32.99
N SER A 164 -14.92 6.67 33.73
CA SER A 164 -16.29 7.11 33.47
C SER A 164 -16.33 8.21 32.39
N GLY A 165 -17.51 8.43 31.81
CA GLY A 165 -17.73 9.46 30.80
C GLY A 165 -17.51 10.90 31.31
N ASP A 166 -17.64 11.14 32.61
CA ASP A 166 -17.36 12.41 33.29
C ASP A 166 -15.88 12.58 33.70
N GLY A 167 -15.00 11.65 33.33
CA GLY A 167 -13.55 11.79 33.53
C GLY A 167 -13.07 11.41 34.94
N VAL A 168 -13.71 10.44 35.60
CA VAL A 168 -13.21 9.83 36.83
C VAL A 168 -12.47 8.54 36.48
N ILE A 169 -11.26 8.36 37.02
CA ILE A 169 -10.46 7.13 36.86
C ILE A 169 -10.66 6.23 38.07
N TYR A 170 -10.97 4.97 37.82
CA TYR A 170 -11.12 3.92 38.82
C TYR A 170 -9.97 2.94 38.71
N ALA A 171 -9.39 2.59 39.85
CA ALA A 171 -8.26 1.67 39.91
C ALA A 171 -8.49 0.58 40.97
N VAL A 172 -8.17 -0.65 40.61
CA VAL A 172 -8.28 -1.82 41.47
C VAL A 172 -7.13 -2.79 41.22
N SER A 173 -6.71 -3.51 42.26
CA SER A 173 -5.68 -4.54 42.17
C SER A 173 -6.27 -5.91 42.53
N SER A 174 -5.81 -6.98 41.88
CA SER A 174 -6.24 -8.36 42.16
C SER A 174 -5.91 -8.84 43.59
N ARG A 175 -5.08 -8.11 44.35
CA ARG A 175 -4.66 -8.46 45.71
C ARG A 175 -5.02 -7.46 46.80
N PHE A 176 -5.79 -6.41 46.49
CA PHE A 176 -6.23 -5.33 47.38
C PHE A 176 -5.62 -5.34 48.81
N GLY A 177 -4.61 -4.49 49.05
CA GLY A 177 -3.87 -4.45 50.33
C GLY A 177 -3.31 -3.07 50.67
N PRO A 178 -2.58 -2.89 51.79
CA PRO A 178 -2.13 -1.57 52.25
C PRO A 178 -1.30 -0.77 51.23
N ARG A 179 -0.53 -1.46 50.39
CA ARG A 179 0.26 -0.87 49.28
C ARG A 179 -0.60 -0.32 48.14
N THR A 180 -1.83 -0.80 47.96
CA THR A 180 -2.79 -0.30 46.96
C THR A 180 -3.13 1.18 47.21
N ASN A 181 -3.17 1.61 48.47
CA ASN A 181 -3.43 3.02 48.81
C ASN A 181 -2.28 3.94 48.35
N GLU A 182 -1.03 3.48 48.44
CA GLU A 182 0.14 4.22 47.94
C GLU A 182 0.11 4.34 46.41
N ALA A 183 -0.18 3.23 45.72
CA ALA A 183 -0.31 3.22 44.26
C ALA A 183 -1.42 4.15 43.77
N VAL A 184 -2.59 4.12 44.42
CA VAL A 184 -3.71 5.02 44.09
C VAL A 184 -3.36 6.48 44.42
N ALA A 185 -2.60 6.74 45.48
CA ALA A 185 -2.11 8.09 45.78
C ALA A 185 -1.10 8.58 44.73
N ALA A 186 -0.18 7.73 44.28
CA ALA A 186 0.74 8.05 43.17
C ALA A 186 -0.02 8.32 41.87
N LEU A 187 -1.04 7.52 41.56
CA LEU A 187 -1.91 7.73 40.42
C LEU A 187 -2.65 9.08 40.51
N ARG A 188 -3.21 9.43 41.68
CA ARG A 188 -3.85 10.76 41.90
C ARG A 188 -2.89 11.93 41.66
N ALA A 189 -1.60 11.76 41.97
CA ALA A 189 -0.61 12.80 41.74
C ALA A 189 -0.21 12.92 40.26
N ALA A 190 -0.37 11.84 39.49
CA ALA A 190 0.10 11.74 38.11
C ALA A 190 -0.93 12.20 37.06
N VAL A 191 -2.21 12.35 37.43
CA VAL A 191 -3.31 12.72 36.52
C VAL A 191 -4.14 13.87 37.09
N PRO A 192 -4.71 14.75 36.24
CA PRO A 192 -5.61 15.81 36.72
C PRO A 192 -7.01 15.28 37.06
N ASP A 193 -7.39 14.11 36.52
CA ASP A 193 -8.67 13.46 36.75
C ASP A 193 -8.85 13.05 38.22
N ARG A 194 -10.10 13.03 38.69
CA ARG A 194 -10.42 12.45 39.99
C ARG A 194 -10.14 10.95 39.93
N VAL A 195 -9.37 10.42 40.90
CA VAL A 195 -9.09 8.98 40.99
C VAL A 195 -9.75 8.35 42.21
N VAL A 196 -10.55 7.32 41.97
CA VAL A 196 -11.23 6.52 43.01
C VAL A 196 -10.61 5.13 43.08
N GLY A 197 -10.07 4.77 44.25
CA GLY A 197 -9.59 3.42 44.52
C GLY A 197 -10.76 2.51 44.88
N VAL A 198 -10.94 1.42 44.16
CA VAL A 198 -12.01 0.44 44.42
C VAL A 198 -11.62 -0.42 45.62
N GLN A 199 -12.52 -0.53 46.60
CA GLN A 199 -12.26 -1.14 47.91
C GLN A 199 -12.54 -2.65 47.93
N THR A 200 -12.14 -3.35 46.87
CA THR A 200 -12.27 -4.80 46.72
C THR A 200 -11.16 -5.35 45.83
N ALA A 201 -10.91 -6.65 45.86
CA ALA A 201 -9.95 -7.30 44.97
C ALA A 201 -10.63 -7.69 43.65
N ALA A 202 -10.07 -7.25 42.52
CA ALA A 202 -10.60 -7.57 41.19
C ALA A 202 -9.49 -7.55 40.13
N ALA A 203 -9.65 -8.40 39.12
CA ALA A 203 -8.75 -8.50 37.98
C ALA A 203 -9.29 -7.79 36.72
N TYR A 204 -10.60 -7.50 36.70
CA TYR A 204 -11.28 -6.78 35.62
C TYR A 204 -12.20 -5.70 36.21
N LEU A 205 -12.23 -4.55 35.55
CA LEU A 205 -13.03 -3.40 35.96
C LEU A 205 -13.57 -2.69 34.72
N GLY A 206 -14.87 -2.34 34.72
CA GLY A 206 -15.49 -1.68 33.59
C GLY A 206 -16.93 -1.25 33.87
N PHE A 207 -17.51 -0.51 32.93
CA PHE A 207 -18.89 -0.01 33.02
C PHE A 207 -19.84 -0.87 32.20
N ALA A 208 -20.86 -1.42 32.86
CA ALA A 208 -22.02 -2.02 32.23
C ALA A 208 -23.17 -1.00 32.25
N GLY A 209 -23.30 -0.25 31.16
CA GLY A 209 -24.20 0.91 31.12
C GLY A 209 -23.71 1.98 32.08
N ASN A 210 -24.52 2.33 33.08
CA ASN A 210 -24.16 3.29 34.12
C ASN A 210 -23.58 2.63 35.38
N GLU A 211 -23.49 1.30 35.43
CA GLU A 211 -23.03 0.57 36.60
C GLU A 211 -21.53 0.24 36.48
N LEU A 212 -20.73 0.66 37.48
CA LEU A 212 -19.33 0.23 37.59
C LEU A 212 -19.29 -1.18 38.19
N VAL A 213 -18.63 -2.11 37.49
CA VAL A 213 -18.59 -3.53 37.88
C VAL A 213 -17.16 -4.04 37.93
N ALA A 214 -16.80 -4.63 39.07
CA ALA A 214 -15.53 -5.29 39.32
C ALA A 214 -15.71 -6.81 39.27
N THR A 215 -14.81 -7.52 38.59
CA THR A 215 -14.84 -8.99 38.50
C THR A 215 -13.50 -9.58 38.94
N SER A 216 -13.54 -10.54 39.85
CA SER A 216 -12.34 -11.26 40.33
C SER A 216 -11.89 -12.34 39.34
N GLU A 217 -10.64 -12.78 39.45
CA GLU A 217 -10.10 -13.90 38.66
C GLU A 217 -10.87 -15.22 38.90
N TYR A 218 -11.56 -15.35 40.04
CA TYR A 218 -12.35 -16.52 40.43
C TYR A 218 -13.85 -16.39 40.11
N GLY A 219 -14.27 -15.33 39.41
CA GLY A 219 -15.66 -15.16 38.97
C GLY A 219 -16.61 -14.55 40.00
N SER A 220 -16.09 -13.85 41.03
CA SER A 220 -16.92 -13.00 41.89
C SER A 220 -17.15 -11.67 41.18
N ILE A 221 -18.42 -11.29 40.98
CA ILE A 221 -18.82 -10.04 40.34
C ILE A 221 -19.38 -9.11 41.39
N GLN A 222 -18.90 -7.87 41.45
CA GLN A 222 -19.31 -6.87 42.42
C GLN A 222 -19.69 -5.55 41.73
N LYS A 223 -20.89 -5.04 42.02
CA LYS A 223 -21.27 -3.66 41.66
C LYS A 223 -20.58 -2.71 42.62
N ILE A 224 -19.97 -1.67 42.10
CA ILE A 224 -19.19 -0.69 42.86
C ILE A 224 -19.94 0.64 42.86
N ASP A 225 -20.06 1.26 44.03
CA ASP A 225 -20.51 2.65 44.13
C ASP A 225 -19.43 3.57 43.54
N PRO A 226 -19.70 4.25 42.40
CA PRO A 226 -18.71 5.08 41.73
C PRO A 226 -18.28 6.31 42.55
N ALA A 227 -19.05 6.73 43.58
CA ALA A 227 -18.69 7.86 44.42
C ALA A 227 -17.65 7.47 45.49
N THR A 228 -17.83 6.31 46.12
CA THR A 228 -17.03 5.87 47.28
C THR A 228 -16.01 4.77 46.96
N GLY A 229 -16.16 4.09 45.82
CA GLY A 229 -15.38 2.91 45.46
C GLY A 229 -15.75 1.64 46.26
N LYS A 230 -16.81 1.68 47.08
CA LYS A 230 -17.24 0.55 47.91
C LYS A 230 -18.12 -0.42 47.13
N PRO A 231 -18.00 -1.74 47.35
CA PRO A 231 -18.92 -2.71 46.77
C PRO A 231 -20.32 -2.57 47.38
N THR A 232 -21.36 -2.61 46.54
CA THR A 232 -22.77 -2.45 46.93
C THR A 232 -23.60 -3.72 46.76
N ARG A 233 -23.26 -4.56 45.78
CA ARG A 233 -23.95 -5.83 45.49
C ARG A 233 -22.97 -6.84 44.89
N TRP A 234 -23.20 -8.12 45.15
CA TRP A 234 -22.38 -9.22 44.63
C TRP A 234 -23.21 -10.30 43.90
N ILE A 235 -22.59 -10.92 42.91
CA ILE A 235 -23.07 -12.11 42.19
C ILE A 235 -21.90 -13.09 42.15
N ASP A 236 -22.11 -14.32 42.64
CA ASP A 236 -21.12 -15.39 42.58
C ASP A 236 -21.49 -16.38 41.45
N LEU A 237 -20.60 -16.51 40.47
CA LEU A 237 -20.80 -17.40 39.33
C LEU A 237 -20.65 -18.88 39.68
N LYS A 238 -20.11 -19.22 40.86
CA LYS A 238 -19.79 -20.60 41.28
C LYS A 238 -19.02 -21.36 40.21
N LEU A 239 -17.91 -20.78 39.74
CA LEU A 239 -17.05 -21.44 38.76
C LEU A 239 -16.50 -22.76 39.33
N ALA A 240 -16.29 -23.74 38.45
CA ALA A 240 -15.67 -25.00 38.85
C ALA A 240 -14.25 -24.76 39.40
N PRO A 241 -13.76 -25.61 40.33
CA PRO A 241 -12.41 -25.47 40.88
C PRO A 241 -11.35 -25.35 39.77
N GLN A 242 -10.36 -24.46 39.96
CA GLN A 242 -9.29 -24.19 38.97
C GLN A 242 -9.78 -23.61 37.64
N THR A 243 -10.93 -22.93 37.63
CA THR A 243 -11.41 -22.17 36.46
C THR A 243 -11.18 -20.69 36.70
N PHE A 244 -10.42 -20.04 35.82
CA PHE A 244 -10.12 -18.61 35.93
C PHE A 244 -10.83 -17.80 34.84
N VAL A 245 -11.20 -16.58 35.19
CA VAL A 245 -11.70 -15.57 34.23
C VAL A 245 -10.53 -15.07 33.39
N ARG A 246 -10.69 -15.09 32.06
CA ARG A 246 -9.68 -14.68 31.06
C ARG A 246 -9.98 -13.35 30.39
N SER A 247 -11.25 -13.00 30.27
CA SER A 247 -11.68 -11.74 29.67
C SER A 247 -13.10 -11.42 30.12
N VAL A 248 -13.42 -10.13 30.24
CA VAL A 248 -14.76 -9.63 30.54
C VAL A 248 -15.10 -8.53 29.53
N SER A 249 -16.23 -8.67 28.85
CA SER A 249 -16.83 -7.63 28.02
C SER A 249 -18.10 -7.13 28.67
N TYR A 250 -18.23 -5.80 28.74
CA TYR A 250 -19.30 -5.10 29.44
C TYR A 250 -20.33 -4.58 28.43
N ALA A 251 -21.60 -4.92 28.64
CA ALA A 251 -22.74 -4.43 27.89
C ALA A 251 -23.75 -3.74 28.85
N PRO A 252 -24.70 -2.91 28.37
CA PRO A 252 -25.53 -2.07 29.23
C PRO A 252 -26.24 -2.77 30.41
N ASP A 253 -26.77 -3.98 30.20
CA ASP A 253 -27.51 -4.77 31.19
C ASP A 253 -26.89 -6.16 31.47
N ARG A 254 -25.76 -6.46 30.82
CA ARG A 254 -25.17 -7.81 30.72
C ARG A 254 -23.66 -7.77 30.81
N LEU A 255 -23.09 -8.88 31.27
CA LEU A 255 -21.67 -9.16 31.18
C LEU A 255 -21.44 -10.42 30.34
N PHE A 256 -20.37 -10.39 29.57
CA PHE A 256 -19.88 -11.53 28.81
C PHE A 256 -18.52 -11.91 29.39
N ILE A 257 -18.38 -13.16 29.83
CA ILE A 257 -17.23 -13.62 30.62
C ILE A 257 -16.61 -14.83 29.93
N ALA A 258 -15.34 -14.69 29.55
CA ALA A 258 -14.54 -15.78 29.02
C ALA A 258 -13.78 -16.45 30.17
N THR A 259 -13.79 -17.78 30.21
CA THR A 259 -13.10 -18.57 31.24
C THR A 259 -12.32 -19.73 30.61
N ASP A 260 -11.49 -20.39 31.42
CA ASP A 260 -10.77 -21.59 30.99
C ASP A 260 -11.66 -22.75 30.52
N ARG A 261 -12.95 -22.73 30.84
CA ARG A 261 -13.88 -23.84 30.56
C ARG A 261 -15.15 -23.47 29.83
N ASN A 262 -15.56 -22.20 29.83
CA ASN A 262 -16.80 -21.74 29.23
C ASN A 262 -16.70 -20.27 28.77
N CYS A 263 -17.46 -19.93 27.72
CA CYS A 263 -17.92 -18.57 27.48
C CYS A 263 -19.30 -18.39 28.15
N LEU A 264 -19.48 -17.36 28.98
CA LEU A 264 -20.68 -17.17 29.79
C LEU A 264 -21.35 -15.81 29.51
N GLY A 265 -22.68 -15.78 29.50
CA GLY A 265 -23.50 -14.58 29.53
C GLY A 265 -24.18 -14.40 30.89
N VAL A 266 -24.08 -13.23 31.49
CA VAL A 266 -24.60 -12.92 32.84
C VAL A 266 -25.48 -11.67 32.77
N ARG A 267 -26.68 -11.72 33.36
CA ARG A 267 -27.58 -10.56 33.48
C ARG A 267 -27.36 -9.85 34.81
N LEU A 268 -27.19 -8.53 34.78
CA LEU A 268 -26.92 -7.74 35.99
C LEU A 268 -28.18 -7.38 36.78
N ALA A 269 -29.32 -7.22 36.11
CA ALA A 269 -30.59 -6.85 36.72
C ALA A 269 -31.29 -8.04 37.41
N GLN A 270 -31.16 -9.24 36.84
CA GLN A 270 -31.78 -10.48 37.32
C GLN A 270 -30.69 -11.56 37.48
N PRO A 271 -30.23 -11.86 38.71
CA PRO A 271 -29.21 -12.88 38.95
C PRO A 271 -29.81 -14.28 38.76
N THR A 272 -30.06 -14.64 37.51
CA THR A 272 -30.35 -16.00 37.07
C THR A 272 -29.02 -16.75 36.86
N ALA A 273 -29.09 -18.08 36.69
CA ALA A 273 -27.89 -18.87 36.40
C ALA A 273 -27.19 -18.31 35.14
N PRO A 274 -25.84 -18.19 35.15
CA PRO A 274 -25.09 -17.78 33.96
C PRO A 274 -25.43 -18.67 32.77
N MET A 275 -25.66 -18.08 31.61
CA MET A 275 -25.94 -18.83 30.41
C MET A 275 -24.62 -19.24 29.74
N VAL A 276 -24.45 -20.53 29.45
CA VAL A 276 -23.30 -21.04 28.72
C VAL A 276 -23.47 -20.75 27.23
N LEU A 277 -22.62 -19.88 26.69
CA LEU A 277 -22.58 -19.51 25.28
C LEU A 277 -21.74 -20.47 24.45
N ALA A 278 -20.68 -21.03 25.04
CA ALA A 278 -19.85 -22.07 24.44
C ALA A 278 -19.12 -22.83 25.55
N GLU A 279 -18.97 -24.14 25.37
CA GLU A 279 -18.14 -24.97 26.24
C GLU A 279 -16.68 -24.98 25.74
N GLY A 280 -15.75 -25.21 26.67
CA GLY A 280 -14.32 -25.28 26.40
C GLY A 280 -13.57 -23.98 26.66
N TYR A 281 -12.27 -24.00 26.33
CA TYR A 281 -11.36 -22.89 26.60
C TYR A 281 -11.77 -21.63 25.84
N CYS A 282 -12.28 -20.63 26.58
CA CYS A 282 -12.71 -19.35 26.06
C CYS A 282 -11.71 -18.27 26.47
N ARG A 283 -10.95 -17.74 25.51
CA ARG A 283 -9.84 -16.82 25.77
C ARG A 283 -10.27 -15.36 25.78
N ALA A 284 -11.17 -15.00 24.86
CA ALA A 284 -11.69 -13.64 24.72
C ALA A 284 -13.16 -13.67 24.29
N ILE A 285 -13.91 -12.66 24.71
CA ILE A 285 -15.30 -12.47 24.33
C ILE A 285 -15.56 -10.98 24.14
N ALA A 286 -16.30 -10.62 23.09
CA ALA A 286 -16.69 -9.24 22.84
C ALA A 286 -18.11 -9.18 22.25
N SER A 287 -18.85 -8.16 22.65
CA SER A 287 -20.11 -7.78 22.01
C SER A 287 -19.92 -6.51 21.18
N GLN A 288 -20.56 -6.47 20.01
CA GLN A 288 -20.60 -5.30 19.15
C GLN A 288 -21.85 -4.48 19.41
N LYS A 289 -21.81 -3.19 19.05
CA LYS A 289 -22.97 -2.27 19.15
C LYS A 289 -24.17 -2.71 18.33
N ASN A 290 -23.95 -3.41 17.22
CA ASN A 290 -25.01 -3.95 16.36
C ASN A 290 -25.60 -5.28 16.86
N GLY A 291 -25.19 -5.76 18.04
CA GLY A 291 -25.66 -7.01 18.63
C GLY A 291 -24.89 -8.26 18.18
N ALA A 292 -23.97 -8.15 17.22
CA ALA A 292 -23.09 -9.26 16.88
C ALA A 292 -22.12 -9.58 18.03
N MET A 293 -21.68 -10.82 18.12
CA MET A 293 -20.78 -11.27 19.18
C MET A 293 -19.58 -12.02 18.64
N TRP A 294 -18.44 -11.88 19.32
CA TRP A 294 -17.20 -12.57 19.01
C TRP A 294 -16.78 -13.46 20.18
N LEU A 295 -16.47 -14.72 19.90
CA LEU A 295 -15.89 -15.67 20.84
C LEU A 295 -14.55 -16.14 20.31
N ALA A 296 -13.51 -16.06 21.14
CA ALA A 296 -12.22 -16.67 20.87
C ALA A 296 -12.11 -17.97 21.67
N THR A 297 -12.55 -19.06 21.06
CA THR A 297 -12.38 -20.43 21.59
C THR A 297 -11.09 -21.05 21.03
N THR A 298 -11.10 -22.33 20.67
CA THR A 298 -10.09 -22.91 19.75
C THR A 298 -10.09 -22.18 18.40
N TYR A 299 -11.22 -21.58 18.04
CA TYR A 299 -11.39 -20.77 16.84
C TYR A 299 -12.01 -19.42 17.18
N LEU A 300 -11.77 -18.44 16.31
CA LEU A 300 -12.52 -17.20 16.31
C LEU A 300 -13.92 -17.45 15.71
N GLN A 301 -14.95 -17.18 16.49
CA GLN A 301 -16.35 -17.39 16.14
C GLN A 301 -17.08 -16.05 16.19
N ARG A 302 -17.98 -15.82 15.24
CA ARG A 302 -18.86 -14.64 15.22
C ARG A 302 -20.32 -15.10 15.18
N TYR A 303 -21.16 -14.49 15.99
CA TYR A 303 -22.62 -14.60 15.91
C TYR A 303 -23.17 -13.36 15.21
N ASP A 304 -23.94 -13.55 14.15
CA ASP A 304 -24.66 -12.50 13.42
C ASP A 304 -26.14 -12.90 13.22
N LEU A 305 -26.88 -12.17 12.39
CA LEU A 305 -28.30 -12.45 12.09
C LEU A 305 -28.54 -13.84 11.47
N ASN A 306 -27.50 -14.47 10.90
CA ASN A 306 -27.52 -15.80 10.31
C ASN A 306 -26.93 -16.88 11.24
N GLY A 307 -26.72 -16.55 12.53
CA GLY A 307 -26.22 -17.48 13.54
C GLY A 307 -24.68 -17.51 13.68
N TRP A 308 -24.17 -18.56 14.31
CA TRP A 308 -22.74 -18.75 14.57
C TRP A 308 -21.97 -19.16 13.32
N LYS A 309 -20.83 -18.50 13.07
CA LYS A 309 -19.87 -18.85 12.02
C LYS A 309 -18.44 -18.84 12.54
N ARG A 310 -17.62 -19.74 12.01
CA ARG A 310 -16.17 -19.81 12.27
C ARG A 310 -15.41 -18.98 11.24
N TRP A 311 -14.44 -18.20 11.72
CA TRP A 311 -13.67 -17.25 10.91
C TRP A 311 -12.17 -17.57 10.90
N SER A 312 -11.54 -17.43 9.73
CA SER A 312 -10.09 -17.57 9.50
C SER A 312 -9.66 -16.62 8.37
N PRO A 313 -8.70 -15.70 8.60
CA PRO A 313 -8.20 -14.78 7.57
C PRO A 313 -7.45 -15.56 6.48
N GLY A 314 -7.78 -15.33 5.21
CA GLY A 314 -6.98 -15.74 4.05
C GLY A 314 -6.67 -17.24 3.92
N GLY A 315 -7.44 -18.13 4.56
CA GLY A 315 -7.15 -19.56 4.58
C GLY A 315 -5.91 -19.96 5.40
N GLY A 316 -5.29 -19.02 6.12
CA GLY A 316 -4.02 -19.20 6.86
C GLY A 316 -4.13 -19.90 8.22
N GLY A 317 -5.26 -20.56 8.51
CA GLY A 317 -5.50 -21.29 9.76
C GLY A 317 -6.26 -20.51 10.84
N SER A 318 -6.51 -21.16 11.98
CA SER A 318 -7.31 -20.59 13.08
C SER A 318 -6.62 -19.38 13.72
N ILE A 319 -7.36 -18.28 13.93
CA ILE A 319 -6.90 -17.21 14.84
C ILE A 319 -7.24 -17.60 16.27
N THR A 320 -6.23 -17.58 17.14
CA THR A 320 -6.44 -17.54 18.59
C THR A 320 -6.28 -16.10 19.09
N ALA A 321 -7.39 -15.50 19.52
CA ALA A 321 -7.39 -14.12 20.02
C ALA A 321 -7.28 -14.08 21.56
N ASN A 322 -6.43 -13.18 22.07
CA ASN A 322 -6.34 -12.83 23.48
C ASN A 322 -7.35 -11.74 23.87
N VAL A 323 -7.63 -10.83 22.94
CA VAL A 323 -8.53 -9.69 23.15
C VAL A 323 -9.25 -9.38 21.85
N VAL A 324 -10.53 -9.05 21.94
CA VAL A 324 -11.35 -8.57 20.82
C VAL A 324 -12.02 -7.27 21.27
N MET A 325 -11.97 -6.24 20.45
CA MET A 325 -12.52 -4.92 20.77
C MET A 325 -13.09 -4.25 19.53
N GLU A 326 -14.29 -3.66 19.65
CA GLU A 326 -14.84 -2.77 18.63
C GLU A 326 -14.38 -1.33 18.89
N ASP A 327 -13.97 -0.61 17.85
CA ASP A 327 -13.72 0.82 17.94
C ASP A 327 -14.96 1.70 17.66
N ARG A 328 -14.76 3.01 17.51
CA ARG A 328 -15.85 3.95 17.30
C ARG A 328 -16.44 3.94 15.90
N VAL A 329 -15.69 3.41 14.93
CA VAL A 329 -16.10 3.33 13.52
C VAL A 329 -16.34 1.88 13.08
N SER A 330 -16.62 1.02 14.06
CA SER A 330 -16.97 -0.39 13.89
C SER A 330 -15.88 -1.27 13.27
N ASN A 331 -14.61 -0.88 13.38
CA ASN A 331 -13.54 -1.86 13.21
C ASN A 331 -13.51 -2.79 14.42
N ILE A 332 -13.23 -4.05 14.16
CA ILE A 332 -12.96 -5.07 15.16
C ILE A 332 -11.46 -5.33 15.19
N TRP A 333 -10.88 -5.03 16.34
CA TRP A 333 -9.47 -5.24 16.63
C TRP A 333 -9.30 -6.53 17.40
N ILE A 334 -8.46 -7.42 16.87
CA ILE A 334 -8.26 -8.77 17.37
C ILE A 334 -6.78 -8.90 17.72
N GLY A 335 -6.48 -8.80 19.01
CA GLY A 335 -5.13 -9.01 19.52
C GLY A 335 -4.83 -10.50 19.65
N THR A 336 -3.70 -10.94 19.12
CA THR A 336 -3.28 -12.34 19.10
C THR A 336 -1.90 -12.51 19.74
N PRO A 337 -1.44 -13.75 20.00
CA PRO A 337 -0.05 -14.01 20.36
C PRO A 337 1.00 -13.59 19.31
N ARG A 338 0.58 -13.35 18.06
CA ARG A 338 1.44 -13.07 16.89
C ARG A 338 1.12 -11.72 16.25
N GLY A 339 0.64 -10.76 17.03
CA GLY A 339 0.35 -9.41 16.56
C GLY A 339 -1.15 -9.10 16.51
N LEU A 340 -1.50 -8.10 15.70
CA LEU A 340 -2.81 -7.47 15.70
C LEU A 340 -3.50 -7.65 14.36
N TRP A 341 -4.75 -8.07 14.39
CA TRP A 341 -5.62 -8.09 13.22
C TRP A 341 -6.68 -7.00 13.34
N ARG A 342 -6.99 -6.37 12.22
CA ARG A 342 -8.16 -5.52 12.04
C ARG A 342 -9.12 -6.22 11.10
N TYR A 343 -10.38 -6.26 11.51
CA TYR A 343 -11.51 -6.69 10.71
C TYR A 343 -12.51 -5.55 10.59
N PHE A 344 -13.07 -5.33 9.41
CA PHE A 344 -14.24 -4.46 9.25
C PHE A 344 -15.15 -4.97 8.14
N ASP A 345 -16.43 -4.71 8.28
CA ASP A 345 -17.47 -5.24 7.39
C ASP A 345 -18.54 -4.17 7.20
N ILE A 346 -18.51 -3.52 6.04
CA ILE A 346 -19.42 -2.40 5.70
C ILE A 346 -20.65 -2.85 4.93
N SER A 347 -20.76 -4.14 4.60
CA SER A 347 -21.78 -4.66 3.71
C SER A 347 -22.61 -5.72 4.40
N HIS A 348 -23.92 -5.58 4.29
CA HIS A 348 -24.90 -6.53 4.77
C HIS A 348 -25.65 -7.10 3.55
N ASP A 349 -25.76 -8.41 3.46
CA ASP A 349 -26.31 -9.08 2.28
C ASP A 349 -27.63 -9.81 2.52
N HIS A 350 -28.49 -9.79 1.50
CA HIS A 350 -29.65 -10.65 1.37
C HIS A 350 -29.54 -11.43 0.06
N ARG A 351 -29.80 -12.74 0.12
CA ARG A 351 -29.80 -13.62 -1.05
C ARG A 351 -31.19 -14.17 -1.29
N PHE A 352 -31.70 -13.95 -2.50
CA PHE A 352 -32.99 -14.50 -2.90
C PHE A 352 -32.86 -16.00 -3.24
N PRO A 353 -33.65 -16.87 -2.60
CA PRO A 353 -33.61 -18.31 -2.89
C PRO A 353 -34.29 -18.63 -4.22
N GLY A 354 -33.89 -19.73 -4.86
CA GLY A 354 -34.58 -20.28 -6.04
C GLY A 354 -33.87 -20.08 -7.39
N LYS A 355 -34.34 -20.82 -8.40
CA LYS A 355 -33.86 -20.72 -9.78
C LYS A 355 -34.53 -19.53 -10.46
N GLY A 356 -33.75 -18.67 -11.13
CA GLY A 356 -34.27 -17.45 -11.76
C GLY A 356 -34.40 -16.25 -10.80
N SER A 357 -33.76 -16.32 -9.63
CA SER A 357 -33.78 -15.26 -8.63
C SER A 357 -32.66 -14.23 -8.80
N ALA A 358 -32.09 -14.11 -10.01
CA ALA A 358 -31.13 -13.06 -10.29
C ALA A 358 -31.85 -11.71 -10.40
N VAL A 359 -31.22 -10.67 -9.85
CA VAL A 359 -31.73 -9.31 -9.86
C VAL A 359 -31.59 -8.73 -11.25
N SER A 360 -32.70 -8.26 -11.80
CA SER A 360 -32.79 -7.66 -13.12
C SER A 360 -32.88 -6.14 -13.08
N SER A 361 -33.55 -5.60 -12.07
CA SER A 361 -33.69 -4.16 -11.85
C SER A 361 -33.88 -3.83 -10.37
N MET A 362 -33.52 -2.62 -9.98
CA MET A 362 -33.61 -2.15 -8.61
C MET A 362 -33.90 -0.65 -8.60
N VAL A 363 -34.76 -0.20 -7.68
CA VAL A 363 -35.03 1.22 -7.42
C VAL A 363 -34.93 1.50 -5.92
N ALA A 364 -34.55 2.72 -5.56
CA ALA A 364 -34.53 3.15 -4.16
C ALA A 364 -35.95 3.19 -3.59
N ASP A 365 -36.09 2.85 -2.31
CA ASP A 365 -37.38 2.92 -1.61
C ASP A 365 -37.41 4.06 -0.58
N ARG A 366 -38.62 4.50 -0.22
CA ARG A 366 -38.83 5.51 0.82
C ARG A 366 -38.24 5.02 2.15
N GLY A 367 -37.44 5.88 2.79
CA GLY A 367 -36.75 5.54 4.05
C GLY A 367 -35.38 4.86 3.89
N GLY A 368 -34.90 4.70 2.66
CA GLY A 368 -33.55 4.16 2.37
C GLY A 368 -33.51 2.65 2.14
N GLY A 369 -34.66 1.98 2.00
CA GLY A 369 -34.72 0.60 1.52
C GLY A 369 -34.47 0.50 0.01
N ALA A 370 -34.75 -0.67 -0.56
CA ALA A 370 -34.71 -0.91 -1.99
C ALA A 370 -35.89 -1.79 -2.44
N VAL A 371 -36.39 -1.56 -3.66
CA VAL A 371 -37.30 -2.48 -4.34
C VAL A 371 -36.53 -3.18 -5.45
N VAL A 372 -36.65 -4.50 -5.50
CA VAL A 372 -35.86 -5.40 -6.35
C VAL A 372 -36.79 -6.20 -7.25
N GLY A 373 -36.52 -6.16 -8.55
CA GLY A 373 -37.16 -7.00 -9.57
C GLY A 373 -36.25 -8.17 -9.91
N LEU A 374 -36.82 -9.37 -9.99
CA LEU A 374 -36.10 -10.60 -10.28
C LEU A 374 -36.39 -11.11 -11.70
N ASP A 375 -35.47 -11.91 -12.26
CA ASP A 375 -35.58 -12.53 -13.59
C ASP A 375 -36.81 -13.46 -13.73
N ASN A 376 -37.28 -14.04 -12.63
CA ASN A 376 -38.52 -14.83 -12.59
C ASN A 376 -39.81 -13.96 -12.67
N GLY A 377 -39.70 -12.63 -12.63
CA GLY A 377 -40.81 -11.69 -12.68
C GLY A 377 -41.38 -11.27 -11.33
N GLU A 378 -40.84 -11.77 -10.22
CA GLU A 378 -41.22 -11.37 -8.87
C GLU A 378 -40.65 -9.98 -8.50
N VAL A 379 -41.33 -9.31 -7.58
CA VAL A 379 -40.91 -8.02 -7.04
C VAL A 379 -40.87 -8.12 -5.51
N TRP A 380 -39.76 -7.68 -4.92
CA TRP A 380 -39.50 -7.74 -3.50
C TRP A 380 -39.10 -6.37 -2.97
N ARG A 381 -39.55 -6.04 -1.76
CA ARG A 381 -39.15 -4.85 -1.03
C ARG A 381 -38.21 -5.26 0.10
N LEU A 382 -37.03 -4.65 0.16
CA LEU A 382 -36.10 -4.78 1.29
C LEU A 382 -36.08 -3.48 2.09
N ASP A 383 -36.21 -3.59 3.41
CA ASP A 383 -35.85 -2.50 4.30
C ASP A 383 -34.34 -2.50 4.61
N ARG A 384 -33.87 -1.50 5.36
CA ARG A 384 -32.46 -1.38 5.75
C ARG A 384 -31.98 -2.46 6.73
N SER A 385 -32.89 -3.22 7.34
CA SER A 385 -32.56 -4.38 8.16
C SER A 385 -32.44 -5.68 7.35
N LEU A 386 -32.55 -5.57 6.02
CA LEU A 386 -32.60 -6.69 5.06
C LEU A 386 -33.85 -7.57 5.20
N ALA A 387 -34.90 -7.08 5.87
CA ALA A 387 -36.18 -7.78 5.89
C ALA A 387 -36.82 -7.68 4.50
N ALA A 388 -36.99 -8.83 3.85
CA ALA A 388 -37.54 -8.93 2.52
C ALA A 388 -39.05 -9.25 2.56
N THR A 389 -39.86 -8.43 1.89
CA THR A 389 -41.30 -8.63 1.76
C THR A 389 -41.67 -8.71 0.28
N ARG A 390 -42.34 -9.79 -0.14
CA ARG A 390 -42.79 -9.94 -1.53
C ARG A 390 -43.97 -9.03 -1.82
N ILE A 391 -43.98 -8.38 -2.98
CA ILE A 391 -45.14 -7.66 -3.51
C ILE A 391 -45.91 -8.62 -4.43
N ASP A 392 -47.12 -9.00 -4.03
CA ASP A 392 -47.94 -9.93 -4.80
C ASP A 392 -48.49 -9.27 -6.07
N LEU A 393 -48.10 -9.79 -7.22
CA LEU A 393 -48.58 -9.36 -8.54
C LEU A 393 -49.50 -10.43 -9.15
N PRO A 394 -50.45 -10.05 -10.02
CA PRO A 394 -51.27 -11.01 -10.76
C PRO A 394 -50.41 -12.00 -11.58
N ALA A 395 -50.85 -13.25 -11.66
CA ALA A 395 -50.17 -14.29 -12.41
C ALA A 395 -50.15 -13.97 -13.92
N ALA A 396 -49.01 -14.19 -14.56
CA ALA A 396 -48.89 -14.08 -16.01
C ALA A 396 -49.57 -15.25 -16.71
N ALA A 397 -50.19 -15.00 -17.87
CA ALA A 397 -50.76 -16.05 -18.72
C ALA A 397 -49.69 -16.93 -19.40
N GLY A 398 -48.44 -16.48 -19.42
CA GLY A 398 -47.27 -17.16 -19.98
C GLY A 398 -45.99 -16.34 -19.77
N VAL A 399 -44.83 -16.93 -20.08
CA VAL A 399 -43.53 -16.27 -20.04
C VAL A 399 -43.04 -16.01 -21.48
N PRO A 400 -42.46 -14.83 -21.80
CA PRO A 400 -41.92 -14.56 -23.13
C PRO A 400 -40.87 -15.60 -23.55
N ALA A 401 -40.91 -16.02 -24.82
CA ALA A 401 -39.96 -17.00 -25.35
C ALA A 401 -38.54 -16.44 -25.64
N SER A 402 -38.33 -15.13 -25.47
CA SER A 402 -37.05 -14.49 -25.77
C SER A 402 -35.97 -14.86 -24.72
N PRO A 403 -34.75 -15.23 -25.15
CA PRO A 403 -33.63 -15.47 -24.23
C PRO A 403 -33.11 -14.19 -23.57
N TYR A 404 -33.58 -13.02 -23.99
CA TYR A 404 -33.21 -11.71 -23.44
C TYR A 404 -34.21 -11.19 -22.39
N TYR A 405 -35.27 -11.93 -22.09
CA TYR A 405 -36.23 -11.54 -21.05
C TYR A 405 -35.57 -11.59 -19.67
N ARG A 406 -35.62 -10.45 -18.95
CA ARG A 406 -35.01 -10.27 -17.61
C ARG A 406 -36.05 -10.14 -16.49
N GLY A 407 -37.21 -10.76 -16.62
CA GLY A 407 -38.23 -10.69 -15.56
C GLY A 407 -38.80 -9.30 -15.33
N ALA A 408 -38.82 -8.85 -14.07
CA ALA A 408 -39.47 -7.61 -13.64
C ALA A 408 -38.57 -6.37 -13.80
N LEU A 409 -38.99 -5.42 -14.64
CA LEU A 409 -38.35 -4.10 -14.79
C LEU A 409 -39.04 -3.07 -13.91
N LEU A 410 -38.27 -2.34 -13.09
CA LEU A 410 -38.77 -1.35 -12.15
C LEU A 410 -38.47 0.09 -12.61
N ALA A 411 -39.38 1.00 -12.30
CA ALA A 411 -39.19 2.44 -12.43
C ALA A 411 -39.93 3.19 -11.31
N LEU A 412 -39.41 4.36 -10.94
CA LEU A 412 -40.14 5.31 -10.11
C LEU A 412 -40.64 6.45 -10.97
N ASP A 413 -41.86 6.90 -10.70
CA ASP A 413 -42.30 8.20 -11.22
C ASP A 413 -41.86 9.35 -10.30
N PRO A 414 -42.02 10.61 -10.73
CA PRO A 414 -41.55 11.78 -9.98
C PRO A 414 -42.30 12.07 -8.67
N GLN A 415 -43.29 11.25 -8.31
CA GLN A 415 -43.94 11.25 -6.99
C GLN A 415 -43.47 10.05 -6.14
N ASP A 416 -42.37 9.41 -6.53
CA ASP A 416 -41.80 8.19 -5.93
C ASP A 416 -42.80 7.04 -5.88
N ARG A 417 -43.69 6.94 -6.86
CA ARG A 417 -44.58 5.77 -6.98
C ARG A 417 -43.91 4.70 -7.82
N LEU A 418 -44.08 3.46 -7.40
CA LEU A 418 -43.44 2.30 -8.00
C LEU A 418 -44.22 1.83 -9.23
N TRP A 419 -43.51 1.61 -10.32
CA TRP A 419 -44.00 0.96 -11.52
C TRP A 419 -43.18 -0.29 -11.81
N THR A 420 -43.85 -1.36 -12.23
CA THR A 420 -43.19 -2.61 -12.63
C THR A 420 -43.77 -3.15 -13.93
N LEU A 421 -42.90 -3.64 -14.80
CA LEU A 421 -43.25 -4.36 -16.00
C LEU A 421 -42.71 -5.78 -15.91
N ASN A 422 -43.59 -6.77 -15.94
CA ASN A 422 -43.22 -8.18 -16.09
C ASN A 422 -44.13 -8.84 -17.14
N ALA A 423 -44.02 -10.16 -17.31
CA ALA A 423 -44.84 -10.92 -18.25
C ALA A 423 -46.37 -10.74 -18.04
N ALA A 424 -46.84 -10.43 -16.83
CA ALA A 424 -48.27 -10.19 -16.59
C ALA A 424 -48.74 -8.81 -17.11
N GLY A 425 -47.83 -7.85 -17.34
CA GLY A 425 -48.11 -6.53 -17.87
C GLY A 425 -47.41 -5.41 -17.11
N LEU A 426 -47.87 -4.19 -17.33
CA LEU A 426 -47.42 -2.99 -16.62
C LEU A 426 -48.34 -2.73 -15.42
N PHE A 427 -47.73 -2.55 -14.25
CA PHE A 427 -48.43 -2.29 -13.00
C PHE A 427 -47.90 -1.02 -12.33
N LYS A 428 -48.82 -0.30 -11.71
CA LYS A 428 -48.55 0.83 -10.83
C LYS A 428 -48.88 0.41 -9.40
N ILE A 429 -47.96 0.65 -8.48
CA ILE A 429 -48.02 0.16 -7.09
C ILE A 429 -48.00 1.35 -6.13
N GLU A 430 -49.04 1.47 -5.31
CA GLU A 430 -49.19 2.49 -4.28
C GLU A 430 -49.58 1.82 -2.94
N GLY A 431 -48.61 1.68 -2.03
CA GLY A 431 -48.81 0.95 -0.79
C GLY A 431 -49.11 -0.53 -1.04
N ALA A 432 -50.29 -1.01 -0.63
CA ALA A 432 -50.76 -2.37 -0.92
C ALA A 432 -51.60 -2.46 -2.20
N ASN A 433 -51.92 -1.32 -2.84
CA ASN A 433 -52.74 -1.28 -4.05
C ASN A 433 -51.86 -1.55 -5.29
N VAL A 434 -52.27 -2.52 -6.10
CA VAL A 434 -51.60 -2.89 -7.36
C VAL A 434 -52.60 -2.73 -8.50
N GLU A 435 -52.36 -1.73 -9.35
CA GLU A 435 -53.22 -1.40 -10.49
C GLU A 435 -52.53 -1.79 -11.81
N ARG A 436 -53.21 -2.57 -12.66
CA ARG A 436 -52.71 -2.88 -14.00
C ARG A 436 -53.03 -1.74 -14.96
N THR A 437 -52.00 -1.08 -15.48
CA THR A 437 -52.14 0.11 -16.34
C THR A 437 -51.94 -0.19 -17.81
N GLY A 438 -51.31 -1.32 -18.15
CA GLY A 438 -51.10 -1.75 -19.53
C GLY A 438 -50.80 -3.24 -19.68
N ALA A 439 -50.99 -3.76 -20.90
CA ALA A 439 -50.57 -5.12 -21.26
C ALA A 439 -49.04 -5.20 -21.45
N TYR A 440 -48.50 -6.41 -21.59
CA TYR A 440 -47.11 -6.60 -21.99
C TYR A 440 -46.89 -6.09 -23.44
N PRO A 441 -45.81 -5.34 -23.75
CA PRO A 441 -45.66 -4.60 -25.01
C PRO A 441 -45.40 -5.45 -26.26
N LEU A 442 -44.98 -6.71 -26.11
CA LEU A 442 -44.56 -7.56 -27.23
C LEU A 442 -45.38 -8.86 -27.30
N ALA A 443 -45.40 -9.50 -28.46
CA ALA A 443 -46.03 -10.81 -28.61
C ALA A 443 -45.19 -11.91 -27.92
N MET A 444 -45.80 -12.66 -26.99
CA MET A 444 -45.08 -13.64 -26.14
C MET A 444 -44.52 -14.86 -26.88
N ALA A 445 -45.15 -15.29 -27.97
CA ALA A 445 -44.88 -16.61 -28.58
C ALA A 445 -43.83 -16.62 -29.71
N THR A 446 -43.47 -15.46 -30.27
CA THR A 446 -42.73 -15.40 -31.56
C THR A 446 -41.62 -14.34 -31.62
N SER A 447 -41.49 -13.49 -30.61
CA SER A 447 -40.55 -12.37 -30.64
C SER A 447 -39.16 -12.76 -30.11
N PRO A 448 -38.07 -12.56 -30.87
CA PRO A 448 -36.71 -12.61 -30.32
C PRO A 448 -36.40 -11.40 -29.42
N ALA A 449 -37.17 -10.31 -29.54
CA ALA A 449 -37.04 -9.08 -28.78
C ALA A 449 -37.69 -9.18 -27.38
N ALA A 450 -37.13 -8.44 -26.42
CA ALA A 450 -37.63 -8.32 -25.05
C ALA A 450 -37.45 -6.88 -24.54
N PRO A 451 -38.30 -6.41 -23.61
CA PRO A 451 -38.07 -5.14 -22.93
C PRO A 451 -36.74 -5.14 -22.17
N SER A 452 -35.95 -4.08 -22.32
CA SER A 452 -34.65 -3.87 -21.66
C SER A 452 -34.71 -2.91 -20.48
N SER A 453 -35.55 -1.88 -20.58
CA SER A 453 -35.62 -0.79 -19.61
C SER A 453 -37.02 -0.21 -19.54
N LEU A 454 -37.39 0.36 -18.39
CA LEU A 454 -38.66 1.04 -18.15
C LEU A 454 -38.39 2.46 -17.65
N ALA A 455 -39.11 3.45 -18.19
CA ALA A 455 -39.09 4.82 -17.69
C ALA A 455 -40.50 5.38 -17.62
N VAL A 456 -40.77 6.20 -16.61
CA VAL A 456 -42.08 6.85 -16.39
C VAL A 456 -41.88 8.34 -16.21
N SER A 457 -42.66 9.14 -16.93
CA SER A 457 -42.60 10.61 -16.90
C SER A 457 -43.40 11.22 -15.74
N LYS A 458 -43.23 12.53 -15.50
CA LYS A 458 -44.04 13.31 -14.54
C LYS A 458 -45.54 13.24 -14.80
N THR A 459 -45.93 13.07 -16.06
CA THR A 459 -47.33 13.01 -16.49
C THR A 459 -47.92 11.60 -16.45
N GLY A 460 -47.12 10.59 -16.05
CA GLY A 460 -47.53 9.19 -15.98
C GLY A 460 -47.42 8.44 -17.30
N ALA A 461 -46.85 9.03 -18.36
CA ALA A 461 -46.52 8.30 -19.58
C ALA A 461 -45.38 7.30 -19.30
N ALA A 462 -45.60 6.03 -19.62
CA ALA A 462 -44.63 4.95 -19.45
C ALA A 462 -44.06 4.52 -20.81
N CYS A 463 -42.74 4.40 -20.90
CA CYS A 463 -42.04 3.94 -22.09
C CYS A 463 -41.08 2.80 -21.77
N VAL A 464 -40.89 1.92 -22.75
CA VAL A 464 -40.04 0.73 -22.65
C VAL A 464 -39.01 0.71 -23.77
N GLY A 465 -37.77 0.43 -23.40
CA GLY A 465 -36.70 0.10 -24.34
C GLY A 465 -36.81 -1.34 -24.75
N VAL A 466 -36.37 -1.69 -25.97
CA VAL A 466 -36.47 -3.04 -26.50
C VAL A 466 -35.10 -3.49 -27.02
N VAL A 467 -34.68 -4.70 -26.64
CA VAL A 467 -33.48 -5.38 -27.18
C VAL A 467 -33.80 -6.01 -28.53
N TRP A 468 -32.87 -6.01 -29.48
CA TRP A 468 -33.08 -6.41 -30.88
C TRP A 468 -34.08 -5.52 -31.64
N SER A 469 -34.13 -4.25 -31.27
CA SER A 469 -34.97 -3.22 -31.85
C SER A 469 -34.28 -1.87 -31.71
N ASP A 470 -34.46 -0.99 -32.69
CA ASP A 470 -34.06 0.41 -32.64
C ASP A 470 -35.16 1.33 -32.06
N LYS A 471 -36.28 0.74 -31.62
CA LYS A 471 -37.49 1.47 -31.20
C LYS A 471 -37.71 1.42 -29.69
N ALA A 472 -38.09 2.56 -29.13
CA ALA A 472 -38.74 2.65 -27.82
C ALA A 472 -40.26 2.67 -28.00
N LEU A 473 -40.99 1.92 -27.18
CA LEU A 473 -42.45 1.87 -27.19
C LEU A 473 -43.00 2.65 -26.00
N CYS A 474 -43.98 3.52 -26.22
CA CYS A 474 -44.63 4.30 -25.18
C CYS A 474 -46.12 3.94 -25.09
N LEU A 475 -46.65 3.87 -23.88
CA LEU A 475 -48.05 3.57 -23.63
C LEU A 475 -48.90 4.84 -23.85
N SER A 476 -49.84 4.78 -24.79
CA SER A 476 -50.78 5.84 -25.12
C SER A 476 -52.15 5.22 -25.37
N ASP A 477 -53.18 5.72 -24.70
CA ASP A 477 -54.57 5.23 -24.81
C ASP A 477 -54.69 3.70 -24.55
N GLY A 478 -53.93 3.18 -23.57
CA GLY A 478 -53.91 1.76 -23.23
C GLY A 478 -53.18 0.85 -24.22
N HIS A 479 -52.58 1.40 -25.28
CA HIS A 479 -51.86 0.65 -26.31
C HIS A 479 -50.40 1.13 -26.42
N TRP A 480 -49.49 0.19 -26.70
CA TRP A 480 -48.09 0.52 -26.95
C TRP A 480 -47.91 1.04 -28.38
N ARG A 481 -47.31 2.23 -28.52
CA ARG A 481 -47.00 2.88 -29.80
C ARG A 481 -45.53 3.26 -29.86
N GLU A 482 -44.98 3.44 -31.04
CA GLU A 482 -43.59 3.89 -31.22
C GLU A 482 -43.42 5.32 -30.70
N GLY A 483 -42.44 5.53 -29.81
CA GLY A 483 -42.21 6.81 -29.14
C GLY A 483 -40.87 7.47 -29.45
N ALA A 484 -39.82 6.68 -29.70
CA ALA A 484 -38.50 7.17 -30.11
C ALA A 484 -37.75 6.13 -30.92
N HIS A 485 -36.80 6.56 -31.75
CA HIS A 485 -35.92 5.73 -32.55
C HIS A 485 -34.46 6.11 -32.30
N VAL A 486 -33.59 5.11 -32.13
CA VAL A 486 -32.13 5.26 -32.08
C VAL A 486 -31.51 4.76 -33.38
N MET A 487 -30.24 5.09 -33.65
CA MET A 487 -29.50 4.56 -34.80
C MET A 487 -29.45 3.03 -34.76
N SER A 488 -29.74 2.42 -35.91
CA SER A 488 -29.65 0.97 -36.10
C SER A 488 -28.19 0.52 -36.26
N ASP A 489 -27.81 -0.60 -35.62
CA ASP A 489 -26.49 -1.22 -35.79
C ASP A 489 -26.59 -2.59 -36.46
N ILE A 490 -25.67 -2.88 -37.40
CA ILE A 490 -25.64 -4.14 -38.17
C ILE A 490 -25.32 -5.34 -37.26
N GLY A 491 -24.63 -5.12 -36.13
CA GLY A 491 -24.34 -6.14 -35.12
C GLY A 491 -25.49 -6.42 -34.15
N GLY A 492 -26.58 -5.67 -34.24
CA GLY A 492 -27.78 -5.76 -33.40
C GLY A 492 -28.14 -4.43 -32.75
N SER A 493 -29.38 -3.99 -32.91
CA SER A 493 -29.90 -2.76 -32.28
C SER A 493 -30.53 -3.04 -30.92
N ALA A 494 -30.43 -2.08 -29.99
CA ALA A 494 -31.18 -2.10 -28.75
C ALA A 494 -31.41 -0.68 -28.26
N VAL A 495 -32.58 -0.42 -27.68
CA VAL A 495 -32.78 0.72 -26.77
C VAL A 495 -32.49 0.22 -25.36
N ALA A 496 -31.24 0.35 -24.93
CA ALA A 496 -30.74 -0.30 -23.73
C ALA A 496 -31.17 0.38 -22.42
N ALA A 497 -31.35 1.70 -22.45
CA ALA A 497 -31.79 2.46 -21.28
C ALA A 497 -32.69 3.64 -21.70
N LEU A 498 -33.62 3.99 -20.82
CA LEU A 498 -34.56 5.11 -21.00
C LEU A 498 -34.58 5.99 -19.75
N ALA A 499 -34.74 7.30 -19.93
CA ALA A 499 -35.08 8.21 -18.85
C ALA A 499 -35.90 9.39 -19.35
N PHE A 500 -36.76 9.91 -18.50
CA PHE A 500 -37.45 11.18 -18.73
C PHE A 500 -36.75 12.30 -17.99
N ASP A 501 -36.58 13.43 -18.66
CA ASP A 501 -36.13 14.65 -18.01
C ASP A 501 -37.25 15.35 -17.22
N ASP A 502 -36.89 16.45 -16.55
CA ASP A 502 -37.81 17.24 -15.75
C ASP A 502 -38.92 17.93 -16.55
N THR A 503 -38.76 18.02 -17.88
CA THR A 503 -39.74 18.55 -18.86
C THR A 503 -40.55 17.44 -19.54
N SER A 504 -40.35 16.18 -19.15
CA SER A 504 -40.94 14.98 -19.79
C SER A 504 -40.45 14.71 -21.22
N ALA A 505 -39.28 15.21 -21.61
CA ALA A 505 -38.59 14.73 -22.81
C ALA A 505 -37.97 13.36 -22.54
N LEU A 506 -38.09 12.44 -23.49
CA LEU A 506 -37.57 11.08 -23.37
C LEU A 506 -36.16 11.00 -23.96
N LEU A 507 -35.19 10.56 -23.16
CA LEU A 507 -33.87 10.15 -23.62
C LEU A 507 -33.86 8.64 -23.81
N ALA A 508 -33.53 8.20 -25.02
CA ALA A 508 -33.38 6.79 -25.39
C ALA A 508 -31.93 6.50 -25.76
N VAL A 509 -31.28 5.63 -24.99
CA VAL A 509 -29.88 5.26 -25.19
C VAL A 509 -29.80 4.00 -26.04
N GLY A 510 -29.21 4.15 -27.22
CA GLY A 510 -29.00 3.08 -28.20
C GLY A 510 -27.61 2.43 -28.10
N VAL A 511 -27.31 1.60 -29.11
CA VAL A 511 -26.00 0.95 -29.24
C VAL A 511 -24.93 1.95 -29.69
N GLU A 512 -25.27 2.90 -30.56
CA GLU A 512 -24.34 3.90 -31.11
C GLU A 512 -24.71 5.35 -30.81
N SER A 513 -25.97 5.62 -30.46
CA SER A 513 -26.51 6.97 -30.36
C SER A 513 -27.40 7.15 -29.14
N ILE A 514 -27.74 8.41 -28.85
CA ILE A 514 -28.76 8.78 -27.89
C ILE A 514 -29.81 9.60 -28.62
N ALA A 515 -31.04 9.11 -28.66
CA ALA A 515 -32.17 9.84 -29.22
C ALA A 515 -32.89 10.64 -28.11
N VAL A 516 -33.26 11.87 -28.43
CA VAL A 516 -34.03 12.76 -27.55
C VAL A 516 -35.36 13.03 -28.21
N ALA A 517 -36.42 12.40 -27.70
CA ALA A 517 -37.80 12.66 -28.09
C ALA A 517 -38.35 13.82 -27.24
N ALA A 518 -38.25 15.01 -27.81
CA ALA A 518 -38.73 16.29 -27.29
C ALA A 518 -39.56 17.00 -28.39
N PRO A 519 -40.19 18.16 -28.12
CA PRO A 519 -40.90 18.92 -29.15
C PRO A 519 -40.07 19.19 -30.41
N LYS A 520 -38.74 19.29 -30.26
CA LYS A 520 -37.77 19.24 -31.35
C LYS A 520 -36.91 17.98 -31.18
N PRO A 521 -37.20 16.87 -31.90
CA PRO A 521 -36.42 15.66 -31.81
C PRO A 521 -34.96 15.90 -32.22
N SER A 522 -34.03 15.24 -31.54
CA SER A 522 -32.60 15.29 -31.89
C SER A 522 -31.96 13.94 -31.59
N GLU A 523 -30.84 13.67 -32.24
CA GLU A 523 -30.05 12.47 -32.04
C GLU A 523 -28.58 12.86 -31.88
N LEU A 524 -27.93 12.29 -30.86
CA LEU A 524 -26.54 12.50 -30.52
C LEU A 524 -25.74 11.25 -30.85
N GLY A 525 -24.65 11.39 -31.59
CA GLY A 525 -23.81 10.30 -32.07
C GLY A 525 -23.59 10.34 -33.59
N PRO A 526 -23.06 9.26 -34.19
CA PRO A 526 -22.65 8.02 -33.55
C PRO A 526 -21.43 8.24 -32.62
N PHE A 527 -21.47 7.64 -31.45
CA PHE A 527 -20.34 7.65 -30.52
C PHE A 527 -19.32 6.60 -30.94
N ALA A 528 -18.03 6.95 -30.88
CA ALA A 528 -16.97 6.02 -31.14
C ALA A 528 -16.97 4.89 -30.09
N PRO A 529 -16.85 3.61 -30.49
CA PRO A 529 -16.77 2.52 -29.55
C PRO A 529 -15.51 2.63 -28.69
N SER A 530 -15.62 2.15 -27.45
CA SER A 530 -14.50 2.01 -26.53
C SER A 530 -13.45 1.05 -27.13
N PRO A 531 -12.15 1.34 -26.99
CA PRO A 531 -11.09 0.54 -27.60
C PRO A 531 -10.95 -0.88 -27.01
N PHE A 532 -11.66 -1.19 -25.90
CA PHE A 532 -11.46 -2.43 -25.13
C PHE A 532 -12.52 -3.51 -25.32
N GLY A 533 -13.44 -3.39 -26.29
CA GLY A 533 -14.38 -4.49 -26.54
C GLY A 533 -15.30 -4.35 -27.74
N LYS A 534 -16.18 -5.36 -27.89
CA LYS A 534 -17.22 -5.42 -28.93
C LYS A 534 -18.49 -4.73 -28.45
N LYS A 535 -19.14 -3.95 -29.32
CA LYS A 535 -20.41 -3.27 -29.02
C LYS A 535 -21.38 -4.18 -28.28
N THR A 536 -22.04 -3.63 -27.26
CA THR A 536 -22.99 -4.39 -26.42
C THR A 536 -24.43 -3.90 -26.62
N LEU A 537 -25.39 -4.71 -26.19
CA LEU A 537 -26.82 -4.32 -26.13
C LEU A 537 -27.21 -3.76 -24.76
N LEU A 538 -26.22 -3.34 -23.97
CA LEU A 538 -26.36 -2.84 -22.62
C LEU A 538 -26.13 -1.33 -22.59
N GLY A 539 -26.67 -0.69 -21.55
CA GLY A 539 -26.50 0.73 -21.34
C GLY A 539 -27.16 1.18 -20.06
N ALA A 540 -26.89 2.42 -19.70
CA ALA A 540 -27.40 3.09 -18.52
C ALA A 540 -27.62 4.57 -18.83
N VAL A 541 -28.60 5.16 -18.15
CA VAL A 541 -28.82 6.61 -18.16
C VAL A 541 -29.25 7.06 -16.77
N ALA A 542 -28.77 8.22 -16.35
CA ALA A 542 -29.26 8.90 -15.16
C ALA A 542 -29.45 10.40 -15.44
N MET A 543 -30.58 10.93 -14.97
CA MET A 543 -30.88 12.36 -15.01
C MET A 543 -30.33 13.06 -13.79
N THR A 544 -29.99 14.34 -13.94
CA THR A 544 -29.43 15.19 -12.88
C THR A 544 -28.31 14.49 -12.12
N PRO A 545 -27.23 14.08 -12.81
CA PRO A 545 -26.08 13.53 -12.11
C PRO A 545 -25.58 14.60 -11.13
N ILE A 546 -25.19 14.19 -9.92
CA ILE A 546 -24.52 15.09 -8.96
C ILE A 546 -23.07 15.28 -9.45
N VAL A 547 -22.95 15.90 -10.62
CA VAL A 547 -21.71 16.20 -11.35
C VAL A 547 -21.90 17.59 -11.94
N GLU A 548 -21.11 18.53 -11.43
CA GLU A 548 -21.22 19.93 -11.84
C GLU A 548 -20.99 20.10 -13.35
N GLY A 549 -21.90 20.78 -14.03
CA GLY A 549 -21.82 21.03 -15.47
C GLY A 549 -22.46 19.98 -16.37
N ALA A 550 -23.09 18.93 -15.80
CA ALA A 550 -23.88 17.94 -16.53
C ALA A 550 -25.32 17.85 -15.97
N GLU A 551 -26.29 17.64 -16.86
CA GLU A 551 -27.72 17.48 -16.53
C GLU A 551 -28.22 16.06 -16.80
N ALA A 552 -27.50 15.27 -17.59
CA ALA A 552 -27.70 13.84 -17.73
C ALA A 552 -26.36 13.14 -17.98
N VAL A 553 -26.30 11.85 -17.66
CA VAL A 553 -25.16 10.97 -17.99
C VAL A 553 -25.69 9.71 -18.64
N ALA A 554 -25.02 9.26 -19.70
CA ALA A 554 -25.42 8.09 -20.46
C ALA A 554 -24.20 7.25 -20.85
N SER A 555 -24.44 5.95 -20.98
CA SER A 555 -23.52 4.99 -21.57
C SER A 555 -24.34 3.95 -22.32
N GLY A 556 -24.03 3.71 -23.58
CA GLY A 556 -24.72 2.72 -24.40
C GLY A 556 -23.77 1.64 -24.90
N GLY A 557 -24.15 1.02 -26.02
CA GLY A 557 -23.39 -0.09 -26.61
C GLY A 557 -21.95 0.24 -27.00
N TRP A 558 -21.62 1.52 -27.13
CA TRP A 558 -20.26 2.02 -27.38
C TRP A 558 -19.33 1.92 -26.15
N GLY A 559 -19.84 1.70 -24.93
CA GLY A 559 -19.04 1.48 -23.71
C GLY A 559 -18.39 2.72 -23.09
N GLY A 560 -18.53 3.89 -23.72
CA GLY A 560 -18.05 5.17 -23.19
C GLY A 560 -19.09 5.86 -22.30
N THR A 561 -18.64 6.77 -21.44
CA THR A 561 -19.48 7.68 -20.65
C THR A 561 -19.64 9.00 -21.40
N VAL A 562 -20.88 9.43 -21.59
CA VAL A 562 -21.24 10.70 -22.22
C VAL A 562 -21.98 11.56 -21.21
N PHE A 563 -21.52 12.79 -21.01
CA PHE A 563 -22.18 13.77 -20.18
C PHE A 563 -22.93 14.76 -21.04
N LEU A 564 -24.21 14.97 -20.73
CA LEU A 564 -25.10 15.81 -21.50
C LEU A 564 -25.48 17.06 -20.72
N LYS A 565 -25.58 18.18 -21.42
CA LYS A 565 -26.11 19.44 -20.89
C LYS A 565 -27.16 20.01 -21.84
N ARG A 566 -28.20 20.64 -21.30
CA ARG A 566 -29.22 21.27 -22.14
C ARG A 566 -28.69 22.55 -22.78
N ALA A 567 -28.85 22.68 -24.09
CA ALA A 567 -28.49 23.87 -24.86
C ALA A 567 -29.42 24.02 -26.08
N GLY A 568 -29.92 25.23 -26.34
CA GLY A 568 -30.70 25.53 -27.55
C GLY A 568 -32.00 24.72 -27.73
N GLY A 569 -32.61 24.25 -26.63
CA GLY A 569 -33.85 23.45 -26.67
C GLY A 569 -33.64 21.94 -26.87
N GLY A 570 -32.40 21.45 -26.82
CA GLY A 570 -32.05 20.03 -26.83
C GLY A 570 -30.87 19.73 -25.91
N TYR A 571 -30.26 18.54 -26.06
CA TYR A 571 -29.04 18.16 -25.34
C TYR A 571 -27.81 18.30 -26.22
N VAL A 572 -26.68 18.64 -25.62
CA VAL A 572 -25.35 18.61 -26.25
C VAL A 572 -24.39 17.80 -25.39
N ASP A 573 -23.47 17.10 -26.03
CA ASP A 573 -22.35 16.44 -25.36
C ASP A 573 -21.38 17.49 -24.82
N VAL A 574 -21.08 17.41 -23.53
CA VAL A 574 -20.12 18.31 -22.85
C VAL A 574 -18.67 17.95 -23.21
N GLY A 575 -18.46 16.76 -23.77
CA GLY A 575 -17.19 16.21 -24.19
C GLY A 575 -16.39 15.67 -22.99
N HIS A 576 -15.96 14.42 -23.09
CA HIS A 576 -14.98 13.84 -22.17
C HIS A 576 -13.58 13.96 -22.78
N GLY A 577 -12.65 14.63 -22.08
CA GLY A 577 -11.25 14.67 -22.51
C GLY A 577 -10.66 13.26 -22.46
N ARG A 578 -10.36 12.69 -23.62
CA ARG A 578 -9.84 11.33 -23.85
C ARG A 578 -8.45 11.03 -23.24
N ALA A 579 -8.06 11.75 -22.18
CA ALA A 579 -6.66 11.84 -21.77
C ALA A 579 -6.09 10.55 -21.16
N ASP A 580 -6.89 9.70 -20.51
CA ASP A 580 -6.38 8.42 -19.99
C ASP A 580 -7.43 7.30 -20.15
N VAL A 581 -7.20 6.50 -21.17
CA VAL A 581 -8.11 5.44 -21.65
C VAL A 581 -8.14 4.24 -20.68
N LEU A 582 -7.18 4.10 -19.76
CA LEU A 582 -7.02 2.90 -18.91
C LEU A 582 -8.01 2.78 -17.74
N ASP A 583 -8.66 3.86 -17.29
CA ASP A 583 -9.50 3.85 -16.07
C ASP A 583 -11.02 3.78 -16.35
N GLN A 584 -11.47 3.68 -17.61
CA GLN A 584 -12.89 3.67 -17.96
C GLN A 584 -13.49 2.25 -17.94
N PRO A 585 -14.57 2.00 -17.17
CA PRO A 585 -15.26 0.71 -17.21
C PRO A 585 -15.93 0.49 -18.57
N TYR A 586 -15.79 -0.72 -19.11
CA TYR A 586 -16.25 -1.04 -20.46
C TYR A 586 -17.78 -1.18 -20.57
N VAL A 587 -18.43 -1.90 -19.64
CA VAL A 587 -19.89 -2.10 -19.65
C VAL A 587 -20.54 -1.50 -18.42
N ILE A 588 -21.19 -0.35 -18.58
CA ILE A 588 -22.00 0.27 -17.52
C ILE A 588 -23.44 -0.23 -17.62
N ARG A 589 -23.94 -0.85 -16.53
CA ARG A 589 -25.29 -1.44 -16.44
C ARG A 589 -26.30 -0.53 -15.75
N SER A 590 -25.84 0.31 -14.84
CA SER A 590 -26.70 1.22 -14.09
C SER A 590 -25.91 2.41 -13.56
N PHE A 591 -26.56 3.57 -13.49
CA PHE A 591 -26.04 4.75 -12.80
C PHE A 591 -26.89 5.04 -11.55
N ALA A 592 -26.25 5.59 -10.52
CA ALA A 592 -26.94 6.16 -9.37
C ALA A 592 -26.33 7.50 -8.97
N SER A 593 -27.18 8.51 -8.84
CA SER A 593 -26.83 9.79 -8.21
C SER A 593 -26.95 9.66 -6.70
N HIS A 594 -25.84 9.75 -5.98
CA HIS A 594 -25.81 9.68 -4.52
C HIS A 594 -25.48 11.05 -3.89
N PRO A 595 -26.30 11.60 -2.98
CA PRO A 595 -26.10 12.92 -2.38
C PRO A 595 -24.70 13.17 -1.80
N ALA A 596 -24.15 12.20 -1.08
CA ALA A 596 -22.83 12.32 -0.45
C ALA A 596 -21.64 11.76 -1.26
N LEU A 597 -21.89 10.87 -2.24
CA LEU A 597 -20.84 10.12 -2.94
C LEU A 597 -20.70 10.55 -4.40
N GLY A 598 -21.62 11.35 -4.93
CA GLY A 598 -21.65 11.76 -6.33
C GLY A 598 -22.24 10.68 -7.22
N LEU A 599 -21.74 10.59 -8.46
CA LEU A 599 -22.20 9.60 -9.43
C LEU A 599 -21.52 8.24 -9.23
N LEU A 600 -22.33 7.19 -9.07
CA LEU A 600 -21.91 5.79 -9.01
C LEU A 600 -22.31 5.06 -10.29
N ALA A 601 -21.49 4.09 -10.70
CA ALA A 601 -21.75 3.22 -11.84
C ALA A 601 -21.57 1.75 -11.45
N GLY A 602 -22.62 0.96 -11.66
CA GLY A 602 -22.57 -0.50 -11.61
C GLY A 602 -22.12 -1.05 -12.96
N THR A 603 -21.10 -1.92 -12.95
CA THR A 603 -20.42 -2.40 -14.17
C THR A 603 -20.15 -3.90 -14.10
N ASP A 604 -19.71 -4.50 -15.20
CA ASP A 604 -19.22 -5.88 -15.21
C ASP A 604 -17.94 -6.11 -14.40
N GLU A 605 -17.15 -5.06 -14.14
CA GLU A 605 -15.91 -5.11 -13.35
C GLU A 605 -16.07 -4.63 -11.89
N GLY A 606 -17.32 -4.39 -11.47
CA GLY A 606 -17.63 -3.91 -10.13
C GLY A 606 -18.31 -2.56 -10.07
N LEU A 607 -18.18 -1.91 -8.93
CA LEU A 607 -18.73 -0.59 -8.65
C LEU A 607 -17.66 0.49 -8.81
N PHE A 608 -18.01 1.56 -9.52
CA PHE A 608 -17.15 2.71 -9.77
C PHE A 608 -17.81 4.00 -9.31
N ARG A 609 -16.99 5.00 -8.99
CA ARG A 609 -17.41 6.37 -8.65
C ARG A 609 -16.75 7.37 -9.60
N TRP A 610 -17.49 8.37 -10.02
CA TRP A 610 -16.95 9.49 -10.80
C TRP A 610 -16.28 10.53 -9.88
N GLU A 611 -15.06 10.93 -10.21
CA GLU A 611 -14.30 11.98 -9.50
C GLU A 611 -13.95 13.13 -10.46
N GLY A 612 -14.44 14.33 -10.18
CA GLY A 612 -14.11 15.55 -10.94
C GLY A 612 -15.22 16.06 -11.87
N SER A 613 -14.87 16.99 -12.75
CA SER A 613 -15.80 17.57 -13.75
C SER A 613 -16.05 16.61 -14.92
N PRO A 614 -17.09 16.79 -15.75
CA PRO A 614 -17.31 15.99 -16.95
C PRO A 614 -16.11 15.92 -17.90
N LYS A 615 -15.33 17.01 -17.99
CA LYS A 615 -14.23 17.16 -18.96
C LYS A 615 -12.91 16.55 -18.48
N THR A 616 -12.64 16.63 -17.18
CA THR A 616 -11.33 16.28 -16.57
C THR A 616 -11.43 15.19 -15.52
N GLY A 617 -12.65 14.71 -15.24
CA GLY A 617 -12.89 13.70 -14.23
C GLY A 617 -12.55 12.30 -14.73
N ARG A 618 -12.57 11.33 -13.81
CA ARG A 618 -12.26 9.93 -14.08
C ARG A 618 -13.12 9.00 -13.24
N TRP A 619 -13.22 7.75 -13.68
CA TRP A 619 -13.82 6.69 -12.88
C TRP A 619 -12.79 6.13 -11.89
N ARG A 620 -13.22 5.89 -10.66
CA ARG A 620 -12.44 5.23 -9.61
C ARG A 620 -13.15 3.97 -9.17
N SER A 621 -12.47 2.82 -9.26
CA SER A 621 -13.00 1.55 -8.76
C SER A 621 -13.10 1.58 -7.23
N LEU A 622 -14.20 1.06 -6.68
CA LEU A 622 -14.41 0.97 -5.24
C LEU A 622 -14.00 -0.39 -4.64
N ARG A 623 -13.34 -1.26 -5.42
CA ARG A 623 -12.89 -2.59 -4.98
C ARG A 623 -11.92 -2.58 -3.79
N THR A 624 -11.16 -1.50 -3.62
CA THR A 624 -10.23 -1.35 -2.50
C THR A 624 -10.95 -1.01 -1.19
N ILE A 625 -12.21 -0.58 -1.24
CA ILE A 625 -13.02 -0.30 -0.06
C ILE A 625 -13.62 -1.62 0.48
N ASP A 626 -14.16 -2.44 -0.42
CA ASP A 626 -14.66 -3.79 -0.10
C ASP A 626 -14.52 -4.71 -1.33
N PRO A 627 -13.88 -5.89 -1.20
CA PRO A 627 -13.72 -6.83 -2.30
C PRO A 627 -15.03 -7.26 -2.97
N ARG A 628 -16.16 -7.26 -2.26
CA ARG A 628 -17.48 -7.54 -2.85
C ARG A 628 -17.88 -6.51 -3.90
N LEU A 629 -17.36 -5.29 -3.82
CA LEU A 629 -17.57 -4.25 -4.83
C LEU A 629 -16.80 -4.50 -6.13
N ALA A 630 -15.93 -5.51 -6.19
CA ALA A 630 -15.32 -5.97 -7.44
C ALA A 630 -16.23 -6.93 -8.24
N ARG A 631 -17.36 -7.37 -7.66
CA ARG A 631 -18.28 -8.30 -8.33
C ARG A 631 -19.11 -7.58 -9.41
N PRO A 632 -19.41 -8.23 -10.54
CA PRO A 632 -20.28 -7.67 -11.57
C PRO A 632 -21.59 -7.13 -10.97
N THR A 633 -21.81 -5.83 -11.12
CA THR A 633 -22.94 -5.11 -10.51
C THR A 633 -24.02 -4.85 -11.56
N THR A 634 -25.19 -5.46 -11.37
CA THR A 634 -26.34 -5.28 -12.27
C THR A 634 -27.07 -3.97 -12.02
N ALA A 635 -27.20 -3.58 -10.74
CA ALA A 635 -27.90 -2.37 -10.35
C ALA A 635 -27.26 -1.74 -9.11
N VAL A 636 -27.21 -0.41 -9.06
CA VAL A 636 -26.87 0.39 -7.88
C VAL A 636 -27.95 1.43 -7.65
N VAL A 637 -28.34 1.65 -6.39
CA VAL A 637 -29.28 2.73 -6.00
C VAL A 637 -28.83 3.38 -4.69
N ALA A 638 -29.08 4.68 -4.55
CA ALA A 638 -28.74 5.41 -3.32
C ALA A 638 -29.65 4.99 -2.15
N SER A 639 -29.11 5.02 -0.93
CA SER A 639 -29.85 4.91 0.31
C SER A 639 -29.71 6.22 1.12
N THR A 640 -30.17 6.22 2.37
CA THR A 640 -30.03 7.35 3.29
C THR A 640 -28.60 7.47 3.84
N GLY A 641 -28.19 8.69 4.18
CA GLY A 641 -26.86 8.97 4.71
C GLY A 641 -25.77 8.83 3.64
N ARG A 642 -24.77 7.99 3.92
CA ARG A 642 -23.70 7.60 2.99
C ARG A 642 -23.86 6.16 2.49
N GLY A 643 -25.07 5.60 2.62
CA GLY A 643 -25.35 4.22 2.27
C GLY A 643 -25.87 4.06 0.84
N PHE A 644 -25.64 2.90 0.24
CA PHE A 644 -26.19 2.55 -1.07
C PHE A 644 -26.41 1.04 -1.19
N TRP A 645 -27.34 0.67 -2.07
CA TRP A 645 -27.63 -0.72 -2.39
C TRP A 645 -26.96 -1.10 -3.71
N THR A 646 -26.40 -2.30 -3.78
CA THR A 646 -25.84 -2.88 -5.00
C THR A 646 -26.30 -4.32 -5.17
N ALA A 647 -26.49 -4.76 -6.42
CA ALA A 647 -26.95 -6.10 -6.74
C ALA A 647 -25.99 -6.83 -7.68
N SER A 648 -25.70 -8.09 -7.39
CA SER A 648 -24.84 -8.97 -8.19
C SER A 648 -25.45 -10.37 -8.23
N GLY A 649 -25.97 -10.80 -9.38
CA GLY A 649 -26.65 -12.09 -9.49
C GLY A 649 -27.89 -12.14 -8.59
N SER A 650 -27.99 -13.13 -7.71
CA SER A 650 -29.09 -13.28 -6.73
C SER A 650 -28.90 -12.48 -5.43
N ASP A 651 -27.77 -11.80 -5.30
CA ASP A 651 -27.34 -11.19 -4.06
C ASP A 651 -27.54 -9.69 -4.11
N VAL A 652 -28.09 -9.13 -3.03
CA VAL A 652 -28.26 -7.69 -2.82
C VAL A 652 -27.49 -7.30 -1.57
N PHE A 653 -26.67 -6.27 -1.68
CA PHE A 653 -25.81 -5.75 -0.62
C PHE A 653 -26.23 -4.33 -0.26
N LEU A 654 -26.51 -4.09 1.03
CA LEU A 654 -26.55 -2.75 1.61
C LEU A 654 -25.15 -2.40 2.11
N ILE A 655 -24.60 -1.30 1.59
CA ILE A 655 -23.28 -0.81 1.97
C ILE A 655 -23.44 0.51 2.68
N ASP A 656 -22.95 0.60 3.91
CA ASP A 656 -22.96 1.81 4.73
C ASP A 656 -21.54 2.28 5.01
N LEU A 657 -21.17 3.42 4.41
CA LEU A 657 -19.86 4.03 4.64
C LEU A 657 -19.89 4.93 5.87
N PRO A 658 -19.07 4.66 6.91
CA PRO A 658 -18.94 5.52 8.07
C PRO A 658 -18.59 6.97 7.69
N ALA A 659 -19.23 7.93 8.35
CA ALA A 659 -18.88 9.34 8.21
C ALA A 659 -17.68 9.70 9.10
N SER A 660 -16.78 10.54 8.60
CA SER A 660 -15.63 11.05 9.34
C SER A 660 -15.17 12.40 8.79
N THR A 661 -14.30 13.10 9.51
CA THR A 661 -13.62 14.31 9.04
C THR A 661 -12.11 14.07 9.10
N PRO A 662 -11.50 13.50 8.04
CA PRO A 662 -10.09 13.15 8.09
C PRO A 662 -9.22 14.38 8.20
N MET A 663 -8.16 14.24 8.99
CA MET A 663 -7.14 15.27 9.17
C MET A 663 -5.92 14.93 8.32
N THR A 664 -5.16 15.95 7.93
CA THR A 664 -3.88 15.80 7.22
C THR A 664 -2.78 16.42 8.04
N THR A 665 -1.69 15.71 8.24
CA THR A 665 -0.45 16.26 8.79
C THR A 665 0.55 16.48 7.67
N ILE A 666 1.14 17.68 7.63
CA ILE A 666 2.11 18.10 6.63
C ILE A 666 3.42 18.42 7.35
N GLU A 667 4.46 17.65 7.05
CA GLU A 667 5.83 17.93 7.49
C GLU A 667 6.66 18.35 6.28
N ARG A 668 7.46 19.41 6.42
CA ARG A 668 8.28 19.96 5.34
C ARG A 668 9.75 19.98 5.71
N SER A 669 10.61 19.63 4.76
CA SER A 669 12.05 19.82 4.86
C SER A 669 12.61 20.47 3.57
N PRO A 670 13.36 21.58 3.65
CA PRO A 670 13.76 22.29 4.87
C PRO A 670 12.61 23.09 5.53
N LEU A 671 12.76 23.33 6.84
CA LEU A 671 11.86 24.17 7.63
C LEU A 671 12.20 25.67 7.43
N GLY A 672 11.20 26.54 7.55
CA GLY A 672 11.37 28.01 7.50
C GLY A 672 10.62 28.70 6.36
N ASP A 673 10.12 29.92 6.60
CA ASP A 673 9.25 30.66 5.66
C ASP A 673 9.95 31.04 4.35
N THR A 674 11.28 31.12 4.36
CA THR A 674 12.10 31.33 3.17
C THR A 674 13.19 30.27 3.12
N ILE A 675 13.33 29.60 1.97
CA ILE A 675 14.31 28.55 1.75
C ILE A 675 15.33 28.99 0.69
N ASP A 676 16.57 28.55 0.84
CA ASP A 676 17.70 28.90 -0.04
C ASP A 676 18.04 27.79 -1.07
N VAL A 677 17.13 26.82 -1.19
CA VAL A 677 17.19 25.68 -2.11
C VAL A 677 15.99 25.70 -3.05
N ASN A 678 16.16 25.15 -4.26
CA ASN A 678 15.11 25.07 -5.29
C ASN A 678 14.31 23.75 -5.21
N ALA A 679 14.35 23.07 -4.07
CA ALA A 679 13.67 21.81 -3.83
C ALA A 679 13.15 21.72 -2.39
N VAL A 680 12.02 21.04 -2.22
CA VAL A 680 11.36 20.82 -0.94
C VAL A 680 10.82 19.40 -0.89
N THR A 681 11.06 18.71 0.20
CA THR A 681 10.42 17.42 0.50
C THR A 681 9.29 17.62 1.51
N TYR A 682 8.13 17.09 1.18
CA TYR A 682 6.97 17.00 2.07
C TYR A 682 6.76 15.55 2.52
N GLY A 683 6.59 15.35 3.83
CA GLY A 683 6.00 14.15 4.42
C GLY A 683 4.53 14.42 4.70
N LEU A 684 3.64 13.70 4.02
CA LEU A 684 2.19 13.82 4.18
C LEU A 684 1.67 12.56 4.87
N ALA A 685 0.81 12.72 5.86
CA ALA A 685 0.13 11.59 6.49
C ALA A 685 -1.35 11.92 6.76
N ILE A 686 -2.18 10.88 6.63
CA ILE A 686 -3.63 10.93 6.85
C ILE A 686 -3.94 10.00 8.04
N PRO A 687 -3.76 10.47 9.27
CA PRO A 687 -4.06 9.69 10.47
C PRO A 687 -5.57 9.41 10.59
N GLY A 688 -5.91 8.43 11.42
CA GLY A 688 -7.26 7.97 11.71
C GLY A 688 -7.47 6.50 11.34
N LEU A 689 -8.35 5.84 12.10
CA LEU A 689 -8.69 4.42 11.94
C LEU A 689 -9.80 4.18 10.90
N VAL A 690 -10.23 5.20 10.16
CA VAL A 690 -11.38 5.13 9.25
C VAL A 690 -10.97 4.60 7.88
N GLY A 691 -11.60 3.50 7.47
CA GLY A 691 -11.37 2.85 6.18
C GLY A 691 -10.00 2.16 6.05
N PRO A 692 -9.78 1.43 4.94
CA PRO A 692 -8.50 0.79 4.65
C PRO A 692 -7.39 1.85 4.40
N PRO A 693 -6.19 1.71 4.99
CA PRO A 693 -5.07 2.64 4.80
C PRO A 693 -4.71 2.88 3.33
N GLU A 694 -4.73 1.83 2.51
CA GLU A 694 -4.44 1.83 1.08
C GLU A 694 -5.46 2.60 0.23
N ALA A 695 -6.70 2.77 0.72
CA ALA A 695 -7.74 3.52 0.01
C ALA A 695 -7.72 5.03 0.31
N LYS A 696 -6.94 5.47 1.31
CA LYS A 696 -6.76 6.88 1.64
C LYS A 696 -6.05 7.60 0.49
N THR A 697 -6.41 8.86 0.25
CA THR A 697 -5.85 9.67 -0.83
C THR A 697 -5.71 11.13 -0.39
N ALA A 698 -4.78 11.87 -0.98
CA ALA A 698 -4.66 13.32 -0.80
C ALA A 698 -4.66 14.02 -2.15
N THR A 699 -5.52 15.03 -2.31
CA THR A 699 -5.52 15.92 -3.48
C THR A 699 -4.78 17.20 -3.13
N ILE A 700 -3.91 17.65 -4.04
CA ILE A 700 -2.99 18.76 -3.82
C ILE A 700 -3.19 19.84 -4.88
N GLU A 701 -3.36 21.07 -4.41
CA GLU A 701 -3.40 22.28 -5.21
C GLU A 701 -2.14 23.12 -4.95
N TYR A 702 -1.57 23.67 -6.03
CA TYR A 702 -0.33 24.44 -6.02
C TYR A 702 -0.59 25.86 -6.53
N ASP A 703 -0.14 26.87 -5.79
CA ASP A 703 -0.18 28.27 -6.20
C ASP A 703 1.19 28.95 -5.96
N PRO A 704 1.94 29.35 -7.01
CA PRO A 704 1.62 29.16 -8.42
C PRO A 704 1.76 27.68 -8.87
N PRO A 705 1.19 27.31 -10.03
CA PRO A 705 1.29 25.94 -10.54
C PRO A 705 2.73 25.48 -10.75
N ILE A 706 3.04 24.26 -10.32
CA ILE A 706 4.35 23.62 -10.54
C ILE A 706 4.22 22.58 -11.65
N ALA A 707 4.97 22.76 -12.74
CA ALA A 707 4.97 21.81 -13.85
C ALA A 707 5.57 20.47 -13.38
N ASN A 708 4.84 19.37 -13.59
CA ASN A 708 5.20 17.99 -13.22
C ASN A 708 5.08 17.62 -11.72
N ALA A 709 4.44 18.44 -10.89
CA ALA A 709 4.15 18.05 -9.51
C ALA A 709 2.92 17.14 -9.43
N GLU A 710 3.02 16.06 -8.64
CA GLU A 710 1.91 15.14 -8.39
C GLU A 710 0.74 15.85 -7.71
N ARG A 711 -0.48 15.69 -8.22
CA ARG A 711 -1.69 16.32 -7.66
C ARG A 711 -2.55 15.39 -6.82
N ASN A 712 -2.34 14.08 -6.95
CA ASN A 712 -3.09 13.07 -6.23
C ASN A 712 -2.11 12.03 -5.68
N LEU A 713 -2.07 11.89 -4.37
CA LEU A 713 -1.28 10.89 -3.68
C LEU A 713 -2.19 9.80 -3.12
N SER A 714 -1.70 8.57 -3.09
CA SER A 714 -2.42 7.42 -2.56
C SER A 714 -1.71 6.84 -1.34
N GLY A 715 -2.49 6.28 -0.42
CA GLY A 715 -2.03 5.69 0.83
C GLY A 715 -2.21 6.60 2.05
N SER A 716 -1.97 6.01 3.23
CA SER A 716 -2.06 6.69 4.53
C SER A 716 -0.86 7.61 4.82
N SER A 717 0.25 7.42 4.12
CA SER A 717 1.40 8.32 4.14
C SER A 717 2.06 8.37 2.77
N SER A 718 2.57 9.54 2.39
CA SER A 718 3.22 9.75 1.10
C SER A 718 4.33 10.78 1.25
N ARG A 719 5.40 10.58 0.47
CA ARG A 719 6.46 11.57 0.32
C ARG A 719 6.27 12.31 -1.00
N LEU A 720 6.31 13.63 -0.96
CA LEU A 720 6.21 14.49 -2.13
C LEU A 720 7.48 15.34 -2.24
N ASP A 721 8.26 15.12 -3.30
CA ASP A 721 9.48 15.87 -3.58
C ASP A 721 9.18 16.91 -4.69
N LEU A 722 9.14 18.19 -4.32
CA LEU A 722 9.03 19.31 -5.25
C LEU A 722 10.43 19.79 -5.65
N THR A 723 10.71 19.86 -6.94
CA THR A 723 12.00 20.31 -7.49
C THR A 723 11.79 21.42 -8.52
N ASN A 724 12.88 22.05 -8.96
CA ASN A 724 12.86 23.14 -9.96
C ASN A 724 12.01 24.35 -9.55
N LEU A 725 11.97 24.66 -8.26
CA LEU A 725 11.22 25.81 -7.74
C LEU A 725 11.89 27.12 -8.17
N SER A 726 11.08 28.10 -8.58
CA SER A 726 11.53 29.38 -9.10
C SER A 726 12.03 30.28 -7.98
N ASP A 727 13.16 30.97 -8.21
CA ASP A 727 13.69 31.95 -7.28
C ASP A 727 12.74 33.15 -7.11
N VAL A 728 12.74 33.77 -5.93
CA VAL A 728 11.89 34.91 -5.55
C VAL A 728 10.39 34.63 -5.76
N THR A 729 10.00 33.37 -5.66
CA THR A 729 8.60 32.94 -5.82
C THR A 729 8.07 32.43 -4.49
N ARG A 730 6.85 32.86 -4.14
CA ARG A 730 6.09 32.33 -3.01
C ARG A 730 5.20 31.20 -3.48
N TYR A 731 5.27 30.06 -2.81
CA TYR A 731 4.45 28.88 -3.06
C TYR A 731 3.49 28.64 -1.90
N ARG A 732 2.24 28.36 -2.22
CA ARG A 732 1.20 27.82 -1.35
C ARG A 732 0.81 26.44 -1.85
N LEU A 733 0.88 25.49 -0.94
CA LEU A 733 0.39 24.12 -1.08
C LEU A 733 -0.91 23.99 -0.31
N THR A 734 -1.98 23.51 -0.94
CA THR A 734 -3.25 23.19 -0.29
C THR A 734 -3.53 21.70 -0.46
N VAL A 735 -3.54 20.94 0.64
CA VAL A 735 -3.74 19.49 0.64
C VAL A 735 -5.10 19.17 1.23
N THR A 736 -5.90 18.40 0.51
CA THR A 736 -7.18 17.89 0.99
C THR A 736 -7.15 16.36 1.07
N ALA A 737 -7.16 15.80 2.28
CA ALA A 737 -7.24 14.36 2.47
C ALA A 737 -8.65 13.83 2.20
N THR A 738 -8.70 12.59 1.71
CA THR A 738 -9.89 11.75 1.62
C THR A 738 -9.57 10.42 2.30
N ASP A 739 -10.39 10.00 3.26
CA ASP A 739 -10.16 8.74 3.98
C ASP A 739 -10.55 7.49 3.15
N GLY A 740 -10.36 6.29 3.71
CA GLY A 740 -10.67 5.04 3.02
C GLY A 740 -12.16 4.78 2.78
N PHE A 741 -13.06 5.62 3.32
CA PHE A 741 -14.52 5.58 3.09
C PHE A 741 -15.03 6.83 2.37
N LEU A 742 -14.13 7.50 1.64
CA LEU A 742 -14.42 8.64 0.76
C LEU A 742 -14.93 9.89 1.50
N ASN A 743 -14.66 10.01 2.81
CA ASN A 743 -14.93 11.26 3.52
C ASN A 743 -13.85 12.26 3.17
N ARG A 744 -14.24 13.49 2.82
CA ARG A 744 -13.31 14.56 2.48
C ARG A 744 -13.02 15.41 3.71
N GLY A 745 -11.75 15.60 3.99
CA GLY A 745 -11.27 16.40 5.11
C GLY A 745 -11.21 17.89 4.81
N SER A 746 -10.86 18.67 5.84
CA SER A 746 -10.53 20.08 5.70
C SER A 746 -9.19 20.25 4.96
N ALA A 747 -9.09 21.32 4.17
CA ALA A 747 -7.85 21.65 3.47
C ALA A 747 -6.76 22.10 4.47
N ALA A 748 -5.60 21.46 4.42
CA ALA A 748 -4.40 21.82 5.15
C ALA A 748 -3.45 22.61 4.24
N ASN A 749 -2.89 23.71 4.74
CA ASN A 749 -2.07 24.62 3.93
C ASN A 749 -0.61 24.63 4.40
N SER A 750 0.33 24.75 3.46
CA SER A 750 1.74 25.03 3.73
C SER A 750 2.23 26.13 2.78
N GLU A 751 2.89 27.15 3.32
CA GLU A 751 3.43 28.26 2.54
C GLU A 751 4.95 28.40 2.75
N PHE A 752 5.67 28.79 1.70
CA PHE A 752 7.08 29.19 1.76
C PHE A 752 7.46 30.08 0.57
N SER A 753 8.59 30.77 0.69
CA SER A 753 9.21 31.53 -0.40
C SER A 753 10.58 30.95 -0.74
N VAL A 754 10.95 30.96 -2.01
CA VAL A 754 12.29 30.54 -2.46
C VAL A 754 13.15 31.77 -2.65
N ALA A 755 14.32 31.81 -2.03
CA ALA A 755 15.32 32.86 -2.20
C ALA A 755 16.70 32.23 -2.41
N LEU A 756 17.01 31.89 -3.65
CA LEU A 756 18.26 31.25 -4.00
C LEU A 756 19.45 32.19 -3.81
N PRO A 757 20.56 31.70 -3.24
CA PRO A 757 21.79 32.47 -3.17
C PRO A 757 22.30 32.75 -4.59
N PHE A 758 23.07 33.84 -4.74
CA PHE A 758 23.45 34.37 -6.05
C PHE A 758 24.11 33.34 -6.98
N TYR A 759 24.80 32.34 -6.43
CA TYR A 759 25.50 31.30 -7.19
C TYR A 759 24.60 30.15 -7.67
N ARG A 760 23.35 30.05 -7.19
CA ARG A 760 22.36 29.04 -7.63
C ARG A 760 21.33 29.57 -8.62
N ASN A 761 21.22 30.89 -8.76
CA ASN A 761 20.38 31.50 -9.79
C ASN A 761 21.26 31.87 -11.01
N PRO A 762 20.99 31.35 -12.21
CA PRO A 762 21.83 31.59 -13.40
C PRO A 762 21.91 33.07 -13.78
N TYR A 763 20.87 33.86 -13.52
CA TYR A 763 20.86 35.30 -13.79
C TYR A 763 21.67 36.09 -12.76
N LYS A 764 21.51 35.79 -11.46
CA LYS A 764 22.33 36.40 -10.39
C LYS A 764 23.81 36.02 -10.56
N LEU A 765 24.08 34.77 -10.97
CA LEU A 765 25.41 34.27 -11.26
C LEU A 765 25.98 34.94 -12.52
N ALA A 766 25.21 35.06 -13.60
CA ALA A 766 25.65 35.77 -14.81
C ALA A 766 25.97 37.24 -14.51
N ALA A 767 25.18 37.92 -13.69
CA ALA A 767 25.48 39.28 -13.23
C ALA A 767 26.77 39.33 -12.39
N ALA A 768 26.95 38.40 -11.45
CA ALA A 768 28.17 38.29 -10.66
C ALA A 768 29.40 37.95 -11.53
N ILE A 769 29.25 37.08 -12.53
CA ILE A 769 30.28 36.72 -13.51
C ILE A 769 30.58 37.90 -14.43
N LEU A 770 29.60 38.67 -14.91
CA LEU A 770 29.83 39.87 -15.71
C LEU A 770 30.58 40.93 -14.90
N THR A 771 30.26 41.06 -13.62
CA THR A 771 30.96 41.94 -12.68
C THR A 771 32.40 41.45 -12.43
N ALA A 772 32.57 40.16 -12.18
CA ALA A 772 33.87 39.52 -11.97
C ALA A 772 34.71 39.48 -13.24
N ALA A 773 34.11 39.28 -14.41
CA ALA A 773 34.75 39.29 -15.73
C ALA A 773 35.13 40.71 -16.13
N GLY A 774 34.34 41.73 -15.78
CA GLY A 774 34.76 43.14 -15.85
C GLY A 774 36.02 43.41 -15.00
N LEU A 775 36.13 42.74 -13.85
CA LEU A 775 37.31 42.75 -12.98
C LEU A 775 38.47 41.88 -13.48
N LEU A 776 38.19 40.78 -14.19
CA LEU A 776 39.17 39.80 -14.68
C LEU A 776 39.75 40.19 -16.05
N LEU A 777 38.96 40.88 -16.89
CA LEU A 777 39.40 41.51 -18.15
C LEU A 777 40.42 42.62 -17.89
N LEU A 778 40.47 43.16 -16.67
CA LEU A 778 41.52 44.04 -16.18
C LEU A 778 42.82 43.31 -15.81
N LEU A 779 42.82 41.98 -15.68
CA LEU A 779 43.93 41.31 -14.98
C LEU A 779 44.69 40.22 -15.70
N LEU A 780 44.20 39.50 -16.72
CA LEU A 780 45.01 38.40 -17.26
C LEU A 780 44.93 38.15 -18.76
N THR A 781 46.05 38.44 -19.41
CA THR A 781 46.48 37.89 -20.70
C THR A 781 46.84 36.40 -20.60
N ARG A 782 46.30 35.63 -21.56
CA ARG A 782 46.87 34.46 -22.27
C ARG A 782 47.80 33.51 -21.47
N ARG A 783 47.21 32.43 -20.91
CA ARG A 783 47.60 31.00 -21.09
C ARG A 783 46.67 30.09 -20.27
N GLY A 784 46.32 28.93 -20.83
CA GLY A 784 45.18 28.08 -20.43
C GLY A 784 45.18 27.58 -18.97
N PRO A 785 44.01 27.50 -18.31
CA PRO A 785 43.92 27.41 -16.84
C PRO A 785 44.04 25.99 -16.27
N THR A 786 43.76 24.94 -17.04
CA THR A 786 43.39 23.65 -16.45
C THR A 786 44.59 22.76 -16.08
N GLY A 787 45.69 22.79 -16.84
CA GLY A 787 46.85 21.92 -16.60
C GLY A 787 47.86 22.43 -15.56
N PHE A 788 47.83 23.74 -15.26
CA PHE A 788 48.78 24.40 -14.35
C PHE A 788 48.24 24.53 -12.92
N VAL A 789 46.91 24.68 -12.75
CA VAL A 789 46.28 24.83 -11.44
C VAL A 789 46.28 23.50 -10.65
N LEU A 790 46.08 22.36 -11.33
CA LEU A 790 46.11 21.04 -10.68
C LEU A 790 47.51 20.62 -10.21
N ARG A 791 48.59 21.17 -10.78
CA ARG A 791 49.97 20.89 -10.34
C ARG A 791 50.50 21.83 -9.25
N ARG A 792 49.85 22.99 -9.02
CA ARG A 792 50.32 24.02 -8.08
C ARG A 792 49.55 24.05 -6.75
N LEU A 793 48.45 23.30 -6.64
CA LEU A 793 47.77 22.96 -5.37
C LEU A 793 48.43 21.73 -4.73
N GLY A 794 49.69 21.88 -4.29
CA GLY A 794 50.52 20.81 -3.73
C GLY A 794 50.11 20.32 -2.34
N GLY A 795 48.92 19.73 -2.20
CA GLY A 795 48.43 19.17 -0.94
C GLY A 795 47.32 18.12 -1.03
N LEU A 796 46.67 17.94 -2.19
CA LEU A 796 45.57 16.97 -2.35
C LEU A 796 46.11 15.53 -2.49
N ARG A 797 45.42 14.57 -1.88
CA ARG A 797 45.73 13.13 -1.92
C ARG A 797 44.57 12.34 -2.51
N TRP A 798 44.91 11.33 -3.30
CA TRP A 798 43.95 10.32 -3.74
C TRP A 798 43.52 9.47 -2.55
N THR A 799 42.21 9.35 -2.36
CA THR A 799 41.62 8.53 -1.32
C THR A 799 40.34 7.86 -1.76
N THR A 800 39.79 7.00 -0.91
CA THR A 800 38.51 6.32 -1.14
C THR A 800 37.49 6.72 -0.09
N ASP A 801 36.23 6.71 -0.48
CA ASP A 801 35.08 7.04 0.37
C ASP A 801 33.98 6.01 0.19
N THR A 802 33.13 5.86 1.20
CA THR A 802 32.02 4.92 1.24
C THR A 802 30.72 5.60 1.62
N ALA A 803 29.61 4.95 1.30
CA ALA A 803 28.28 5.31 1.76
C ALA A 803 27.55 4.06 2.27
N ALA A 804 26.37 4.26 2.86
CA ALA A 804 25.50 3.13 3.18
C ALA A 804 24.86 2.58 1.89
N ALA A 805 24.90 1.27 1.70
CA ALA A 805 24.17 0.62 0.62
C ALA A 805 22.64 0.77 0.84
N ARG A 806 21.87 0.75 -0.25
CA ARG A 806 20.41 0.77 -0.19
C ARG A 806 19.88 -0.51 0.43
N PHE A 807 20.44 -1.63 -0.01
CA PHE A 807 20.20 -2.95 0.55
C PHE A 807 21.53 -3.64 0.87
N ALA A 808 21.58 -4.34 1.99
CA ALA A 808 22.61 -5.31 2.31
C ALA A 808 21.92 -6.66 2.45
N ILE A 809 22.22 -7.59 1.55
CA ILE A 809 21.62 -8.93 1.49
C ILE A 809 22.72 -9.93 1.83
N GLU A 810 22.58 -10.61 2.96
CA GLU A 810 23.49 -11.65 3.40
C GLU A 810 22.87 -13.04 3.17
N VAL A 811 23.58 -13.91 2.46
CA VAL A 811 23.10 -15.24 2.06
C VAL A 811 24.01 -16.31 2.64
N LYS A 812 23.51 -17.02 3.64
CA LYS A 812 24.25 -18.01 4.43
C LYS A 812 23.69 -19.41 4.26
N SER A 813 24.56 -20.39 4.01
CA SER A 813 24.18 -21.80 4.23
C SER A 813 24.06 -22.07 5.74
N ILE A 814 22.88 -22.46 6.21
CA ILE A 814 22.61 -22.86 7.59
C ILE A 814 22.41 -24.36 7.63
N GLY A 815 23.50 -25.09 7.86
CA GLY A 815 23.50 -26.56 7.76
C GLY A 815 23.57 -27.04 6.30
N ALA A 816 23.21 -28.30 6.07
CA ALA A 816 23.29 -28.94 4.76
C ALA A 816 22.08 -28.62 3.84
N ASP A 817 20.91 -28.35 4.43
CA ASP A 817 19.64 -28.34 3.70
C ASP A 817 18.96 -26.98 3.61
N THR A 818 19.52 -25.94 4.23
CA THR A 818 18.88 -24.61 4.31
C THR A 818 19.85 -23.49 3.94
N VAL A 819 19.36 -22.53 3.16
CA VAL A 819 20.02 -21.25 2.86
C VAL A 819 19.16 -20.12 3.42
N ARG A 820 19.75 -19.25 4.23
CA ARG A 820 19.10 -18.07 4.81
C ARG A 820 19.49 -16.81 4.05
N TYR A 821 18.50 -15.99 3.75
CA TYR A 821 18.62 -14.64 3.24
C TYR A 821 18.32 -13.64 4.37
N GLU A 822 19.27 -12.80 4.73
CA GLU A 822 19.11 -11.69 5.67
C GLU A 822 19.20 -10.38 4.88
N LEU A 823 18.08 -9.68 4.67
CA LEU A 823 18.04 -8.39 4.01
C LEU A 823 17.96 -7.27 5.05
N GLU A 824 18.90 -6.35 4.99
CA GLU A 824 18.87 -5.06 5.66
C GLU A 824 18.75 -3.93 4.64
N ALA A 825 18.16 -2.80 5.04
CA ALA A 825 18.15 -1.58 4.23
C ALA A 825 18.89 -0.43 4.95
N PRO A 826 20.24 -0.40 4.96
CA PRO A 826 21.04 0.49 5.81
C PRO A 826 20.83 1.98 5.52
N SER A 827 20.59 2.35 4.26
CA SER A 827 20.33 3.74 3.86
C SER A 827 18.85 4.13 3.98
N ALA A 828 17.96 3.23 4.42
CA ALA A 828 16.55 3.52 4.61
C ALA A 828 16.33 4.28 5.93
N PRO A 829 15.40 5.25 5.98
CA PRO A 829 15.06 5.95 7.23
C PRO A 829 14.43 5.03 8.29
N THR A 830 13.91 3.87 7.90
CA THR A 830 13.48 2.79 8.79
C THR A 830 14.28 1.52 8.46
N THR A 831 14.97 0.96 9.46
CA THR A 831 15.75 -0.27 9.26
C THR A 831 14.80 -1.44 9.01
N ILE A 832 14.60 -1.80 7.74
CA ILE A 832 13.96 -3.06 7.36
C ILE A 832 14.99 -4.16 7.62
N ARG A 833 14.65 -5.11 8.50
CA ARG A 833 15.38 -6.37 8.66
C ARG A 833 14.44 -7.51 8.35
N LEU A 834 14.79 -8.28 7.34
CA LEU A 834 14.04 -9.44 6.88
C LEU A 834 14.99 -10.64 6.93
N ALA A 835 14.52 -11.76 7.49
CA ALA A 835 15.24 -13.03 7.43
C ALA A 835 14.30 -14.09 6.83
N VAL A 836 14.73 -14.75 5.75
CA VAL A 836 13.95 -15.77 5.04
C VAL A 836 14.81 -17.02 4.84
N ASP A 837 14.27 -18.18 5.19
CA ASP A 837 14.91 -19.48 4.99
C ASP A 837 14.36 -20.17 3.74
N MET A 838 15.25 -20.69 2.90
CA MET A 838 14.92 -21.46 1.70
C MET A 838 15.61 -22.83 1.72
N PRO A 839 14.98 -23.90 1.17
CA PRO A 839 15.65 -25.18 1.00
C PRO A 839 16.86 -25.06 0.07
N ALA A 840 18.03 -25.55 0.50
CA ALA A 840 19.26 -25.54 -0.31
C ALA A 840 19.09 -26.32 -1.62
N ALA A 841 18.29 -27.39 -1.62
CA ALA A 841 17.95 -28.19 -2.79
C ALA A 841 17.21 -27.39 -3.87
N GLN A 842 16.35 -26.44 -3.50
CA GLN A 842 15.65 -25.59 -4.47
C GLN A 842 16.64 -24.71 -5.23
N LEU A 843 17.68 -24.25 -4.53
CA LEU A 843 18.70 -23.36 -5.07
C LEU A 843 19.73 -24.10 -5.93
N THR A 844 20.15 -25.29 -5.49
CA THR A 844 21.12 -26.15 -6.21
C THR A 844 20.49 -26.79 -7.44
N ASN A 845 19.30 -27.41 -7.34
CA ASN A 845 18.71 -28.15 -8.47
C ASN A 845 18.41 -27.27 -9.70
N GLU A 846 17.91 -26.05 -9.49
CA GLU A 846 17.54 -25.14 -10.58
C GLU A 846 18.76 -24.40 -11.13
N ALA A 847 19.65 -23.90 -10.27
CA ALA A 847 20.82 -23.14 -10.71
C ALA A 847 21.90 -24.03 -11.36
N GLU A 848 22.18 -25.22 -10.80
CA GLU A 848 23.18 -26.14 -11.36
C GLU A 848 22.74 -26.77 -12.68
N SER A 849 21.42 -26.86 -12.93
CA SER A 849 20.92 -27.41 -14.20
C SER A 849 20.86 -26.36 -15.32
N ILE A 850 20.59 -25.09 -15.00
CA ILE A 850 20.34 -24.04 -16.00
C ILE A 850 21.61 -23.24 -16.33
N MET A 851 22.50 -23.01 -15.37
CA MET A 851 23.71 -22.19 -15.61
C MET A 851 24.68 -22.81 -16.64
N PRO A 852 24.99 -24.13 -16.61
CA PRO A 852 25.82 -24.75 -17.64
C PRO A 852 25.23 -24.61 -19.05
N TYR A 853 23.90 -24.54 -19.18
CA TYR A 853 23.23 -24.32 -20.47
C TYR A 853 23.50 -22.91 -21.02
N LEU A 854 23.33 -21.87 -20.19
CA LEU A 854 23.60 -20.49 -20.58
C LEU A 854 25.08 -20.28 -20.93
N VAL A 855 25.98 -20.85 -20.12
CA VAL A 855 27.43 -20.79 -20.35
C VAL A 855 27.82 -21.56 -21.62
N GLY A 856 27.30 -22.78 -21.82
CA GLY A 856 27.55 -23.56 -23.03
C GLY A 856 27.04 -22.90 -24.31
N LEU A 857 25.97 -22.11 -24.22
CA LEU A 857 25.49 -21.29 -25.33
C LEU A 857 26.45 -20.11 -25.62
N ALA A 858 26.93 -19.41 -24.59
CA ALA A 858 27.93 -18.34 -24.74
C ALA A 858 29.26 -18.84 -25.31
N GLU A 859 29.68 -20.05 -24.91
CA GLU A 859 30.90 -20.74 -25.39
C GLU A 859 30.73 -21.33 -26.81
N GLY A 860 29.51 -21.30 -27.37
CA GLY A 860 29.22 -21.89 -28.68
C GLY A 860 29.29 -23.43 -28.70
N ARG A 861 29.37 -24.08 -27.53
CA ARG A 861 29.37 -25.54 -27.34
C ARG A 861 27.98 -26.14 -27.53
N THR A 862 26.93 -25.36 -27.22
CA THR A 862 25.53 -25.76 -27.38
C THR A 862 24.95 -25.14 -28.66
N ARG A 863 24.77 -25.94 -29.73
CA ARG A 863 24.16 -25.50 -31.00
C ARG A 863 22.76 -26.07 -31.19
N LEU A 864 21.74 -25.30 -30.82
CA LEU A 864 20.37 -25.50 -31.33
C LEU A 864 20.10 -24.48 -32.43
N ARG A 865 19.60 -24.94 -33.59
CA ARG A 865 19.20 -24.05 -34.69
C ARG A 865 18.10 -23.11 -34.21
N GLY A 866 18.42 -21.82 -34.01
CA GLY A 866 17.43 -20.74 -33.90
C GLY A 866 17.27 -20.09 -32.53
N GLU A 867 17.90 -20.57 -31.45
CA GLU A 867 17.88 -19.88 -30.16
C GLU A 867 18.99 -18.80 -30.10
N ARG A 868 18.60 -17.57 -29.72
CA ARG A 868 19.52 -16.43 -29.52
C ARG A 868 19.82 -16.29 -28.03
N PHE A 869 21.07 -15.96 -27.67
CA PHE A 869 21.54 -15.80 -26.28
C PHE A 869 20.59 -14.95 -25.43
N GLU A 870 20.13 -13.82 -25.96
CA GLU A 870 19.16 -12.92 -25.31
C GLU A 870 17.91 -13.64 -24.80
N LYS A 871 17.26 -14.46 -25.64
CA LYS A 871 16.01 -15.15 -25.27
C LYS A 871 16.23 -16.21 -24.19
N VAL A 872 17.39 -16.86 -24.22
CA VAL A 872 17.77 -17.84 -23.20
C VAL A 872 18.07 -17.12 -21.91
N TYR A 873 18.87 -16.05 -21.95
CA TYR A 873 19.18 -15.19 -20.81
C TYR A 873 17.90 -14.67 -20.12
N GLU A 874 16.91 -14.18 -20.88
CA GLU A 874 15.63 -13.72 -20.31
C GLU A 874 14.88 -14.82 -19.55
N ARG A 875 14.87 -16.04 -20.10
CA ARG A 875 14.24 -17.19 -19.46
C ARG A 875 15.00 -17.59 -18.19
N VAL A 876 16.33 -17.63 -18.25
CA VAL A 876 17.19 -17.94 -17.11
C VAL A 876 17.00 -16.91 -16.00
N ALA A 877 17.01 -15.62 -16.33
CA ALA A 877 16.80 -14.55 -15.35
C ALA A 877 15.47 -14.71 -14.61
N LYS A 878 14.38 -15.01 -15.35
CA LYS A 878 13.06 -15.25 -14.77
C LYS A 878 13.03 -16.49 -13.86
N LEU A 879 13.53 -17.62 -14.35
CA LEU A 879 13.55 -18.88 -13.59
C LEU A 879 14.40 -18.74 -12.31
N MET A 880 15.59 -18.13 -12.42
CA MET A 880 16.45 -17.85 -11.29
C MET A 880 15.79 -16.86 -10.30
N GLY A 881 15.02 -15.89 -10.79
CA GLY A 881 14.24 -14.99 -9.94
C GLY A 881 13.09 -15.64 -9.17
N GLU A 882 12.57 -16.76 -9.66
CA GLU A 882 11.55 -17.57 -8.97
C GLU A 882 12.18 -18.62 -8.04
N ALA A 883 13.32 -19.19 -8.44
CA ALA A 883 13.96 -20.30 -7.74
C ALA A 883 14.99 -19.88 -6.68
N ALA A 884 15.77 -18.82 -6.94
CA ALA A 884 16.92 -18.44 -6.13
C ALA A 884 16.70 -17.18 -5.28
N LEU A 885 15.64 -16.39 -5.54
CA LEU A 885 15.34 -15.18 -4.79
C LEU A 885 14.01 -15.32 -4.02
N PRO A 886 14.01 -15.25 -2.66
CA PRO A 886 12.77 -15.33 -1.90
C PRO A 886 11.78 -14.22 -2.29
N GLN A 887 10.48 -14.49 -2.22
CA GLN A 887 9.44 -13.55 -2.65
C GLN A 887 9.52 -12.20 -1.92
N GLU A 888 9.93 -12.22 -0.65
CA GLU A 888 10.06 -11.04 0.20
C GLU A 888 11.26 -10.18 -0.20
N VAL A 889 12.40 -10.81 -0.53
CA VAL A 889 13.58 -10.11 -1.06
C VAL A 889 13.27 -9.52 -2.42
N ARG A 890 12.61 -10.32 -3.26
CA ARG A 890 12.16 -9.94 -4.59
C ARG A 890 11.21 -8.74 -4.57
N PHE A 891 10.22 -8.77 -3.68
CA PHE A 891 9.32 -7.66 -3.46
C PHE A 891 10.09 -6.41 -3.00
N ALA A 892 10.97 -6.55 -2.00
CA ALA A 892 11.73 -5.42 -1.46
C ALA A 892 12.62 -4.74 -2.51
N THR A 893 13.32 -5.51 -3.36
CA THR A 893 14.17 -4.95 -4.42
C THR A 893 13.33 -4.34 -5.54
N ALA A 894 12.22 -4.98 -5.95
CA ALA A 894 11.34 -4.51 -7.02
C ALA A 894 10.68 -3.16 -6.73
N GLN A 895 10.41 -2.85 -5.46
CA GLN A 895 9.82 -1.57 -5.05
C GLN A 895 10.81 -0.39 -5.05
N ALA A 896 12.10 -0.63 -5.34
CA ALA A 896 13.12 0.41 -5.32
C ALA A 896 13.57 0.80 -6.74
N ASP A 897 13.56 2.10 -7.01
CA ASP A 897 13.96 2.70 -8.30
C ASP A 897 15.49 2.70 -8.54
N GLY A 898 16.27 2.02 -7.69
CA GLY A 898 17.71 1.87 -7.83
C GLY A 898 18.49 1.93 -6.50
N GLY A 899 19.77 2.28 -6.59
CA GLY A 899 20.70 2.34 -5.45
C GLY A 899 21.64 1.12 -5.37
N ALA A 900 22.56 1.16 -4.39
CA ALA A 900 23.58 0.12 -4.23
C ALA A 900 23.04 -1.11 -3.47
N ILE A 901 23.34 -2.31 -3.95
CA ILE A 901 23.07 -3.58 -3.26
C ILE A 901 24.42 -4.20 -2.88
N SER A 902 24.64 -4.38 -1.59
CA SER A 902 25.73 -5.20 -1.06
C SER A 902 25.24 -6.63 -0.92
N LEU A 903 25.82 -7.56 -1.68
CA LEU A 903 25.46 -8.97 -1.65
C LEU A 903 26.57 -9.76 -0.95
N ASP A 904 26.34 -10.16 0.29
CA ASP A 904 27.29 -10.94 1.08
C ASP A 904 26.95 -12.43 1.04
N LEU A 905 27.86 -13.28 0.58
CA LEU A 905 27.58 -14.70 0.32
C LEU A 905 28.54 -15.61 1.07
N SER A 906 28.03 -16.67 1.70
CA SER A 906 28.91 -17.71 2.25
C SER A 906 29.81 -18.36 1.18
N LYS A 907 31.01 -18.82 1.57
CA LYS A 907 32.02 -19.41 0.67
C LYS A 907 31.47 -20.51 -0.25
N SER A 908 30.54 -21.33 0.23
CA SER A 908 29.90 -22.40 -0.56
C SER A 908 28.93 -21.89 -1.64
N LEU A 909 28.54 -20.61 -1.60
CA LEU A 909 27.58 -19.98 -2.51
C LEU A 909 28.26 -18.93 -3.42
N ILE A 910 29.59 -18.88 -3.49
CA ILE A 910 30.36 -17.94 -4.33
C ILE A 910 30.17 -18.17 -5.84
N TRP A 911 29.60 -19.29 -6.25
CA TRP A 911 29.29 -19.57 -7.65
C TRP A 911 27.90 -19.05 -8.07
N LEU A 912 27.02 -18.74 -7.12
CA LEU A 912 25.63 -18.36 -7.38
C LEU A 912 25.53 -16.93 -7.99
N PRO A 913 24.92 -16.73 -9.17
CA PRO A 913 24.86 -15.43 -9.82
C PRO A 913 23.53 -14.69 -9.51
N LEU A 914 23.33 -14.23 -8.28
CA LEU A 914 22.07 -13.56 -7.92
C LEU A 914 21.87 -12.24 -8.69
N GLU A 915 22.92 -11.63 -9.21
CA GLU A 915 22.85 -10.37 -9.95
C GLU A 915 22.06 -10.47 -11.25
N ILE A 916 21.97 -11.69 -11.84
CA ILE A 916 21.25 -11.94 -13.10
C ILE A 916 19.75 -12.21 -12.89
N THR A 917 19.29 -12.37 -11.65
CA THR A 917 17.91 -12.74 -11.35
C THR A 917 16.93 -11.62 -11.71
N ASP A 918 15.75 -12.02 -12.17
CA ASP A 918 14.60 -11.14 -12.30
C ASP A 918 13.89 -10.97 -10.96
N ASP A 919 13.73 -9.73 -10.51
CA ASP A 919 12.98 -9.46 -9.29
C ASP A 919 11.51 -9.10 -9.53
N GLY A 920 11.02 -9.22 -10.77
CA GLY A 920 9.64 -8.92 -11.14
C GLY A 920 9.36 -7.43 -11.37
N GLY A 921 10.39 -6.57 -11.34
CA GLY A 921 10.29 -5.18 -11.81
C GLY A 921 10.35 -5.08 -13.34
N GLU A 922 9.93 -3.93 -13.89
CA GLU A 922 9.93 -3.70 -15.35
C GLU A 922 11.34 -3.73 -15.98
N THR A 923 12.36 -3.36 -15.20
CA THR A 923 13.77 -3.36 -15.60
C THR A 923 14.57 -4.34 -14.74
N ARG A 924 15.52 -5.05 -15.37
CA ARG A 924 16.38 -6.07 -14.73
C ARG A 924 17.15 -5.52 -13.54
N MET A 925 17.33 -6.35 -12.50
CA MET A 925 17.94 -5.95 -11.23
C MET A 925 19.33 -5.30 -11.40
N MET A 926 20.23 -5.91 -12.18
CA MET A 926 21.58 -5.35 -12.43
C MET A 926 21.63 -4.07 -13.28
N LEU A 927 20.52 -3.71 -13.93
CA LEU A 927 20.39 -2.46 -14.69
C LEU A 927 19.81 -1.34 -13.80
N ARG A 928 18.98 -1.70 -12.80
CA ARG A 928 18.45 -0.75 -11.81
C ARG A 928 19.41 -0.49 -10.65
N HIS A 929 20.09 -1.52 -10.17
CA HIS A 929 20.91 -1.47 -8.95
C HIS A 929 22.41 -1.62 -9.23
N ALA A 930 23.21 -0.89 -8.45
CA ALA A 930 24.66 -1.03 -8.43
C ALA A 930 25.03 -2.16 -7.46
N ILE A 931 25.31 -3.36 -7.98
CA ILE A 931 25.49 -4.56 -7.16
C ILE A 931 26.97 -4.85 -6.97
N GLY A 932 27.38 -5.13 -5.73
CA GLY A 932 28.72 -5.56 -5.37
C GLY A 932 28.65 -6.78 -4.46
N ARG A 933 29.52 -7.75 -4.74
CA ARG A 933 29.57 -9.05 -4.05
C ARG A 933 30.68 -9.10 -3.01
N THR A 934 30.38 -9.64 -1.82
CA THR A 934 31.33 -9.96 -0.74
C THR A 934 31.14 -11.39 -0.28
N ILE A 935 32.10 -11.93 0.49
CA ILE A 935 32.10 -13.33 0.93
C ILE A 935 32.06 -13.40 2.46
N SER A 936 31.01 -14.00 3.03
CA SER A 936 30.82 -14.12 4.48
C SER A 936 31.88 -15.04 5.10
N GLY A 937 32.53 -14.57 6.17
CA GLY A 937 33.56 -15.31 6.92
C GLY A 937 34.98 -14.78 6.74
N ASP A 938 35.21 -13.97 5.71
CA ASP A 938 36.33 -13.05 5.65
C ASP A 938 35.72 -11.67 5.83
N VAL A 939 35.92 -11.02 7.00
CA VAL A 939 35.82 -9.56 7.02
C VAL A 939 36.79 -9.13 5.93
N LEU A 940 36.31 -8.60 4.79
CA LEU A 940 37.15 -7.90 3.82
C LEU A 940 38.13 -7.12 4.68
N ALA A 941 39.40 -7.54 4.75
CA ALA A 941 40.35 -6.92 5.66
C ALA A 941 40.24 -5.44 5.34
N GLU A 942 39.64 -4.63 6.22
CA GLU A 942 39.13 -3.30 5.87
C GLU A 942 40.28 -2.59 5.18
N ARG A 943 40.24 -2.52 3.85
CA ARG A 943 41.45 -2.11 3.15
C ARG A 943 41.64 -0.68 3.59
N LYS A 944 42.83 -0.38 4.11
CA LYS A 944 43.16 0.98 4.48
C LYS A 944 42.76 1.88 3.31
N PRO A 945 41.95 2.93 3.55
CA PRO A 945 41.55 3.84 2.49
C PRO A 945 42.80 4.26 1.73
N LEU A 946 42.72 4.26 0.40
CA LEU A 946 43.83 4.73 -0.42
C LEU A 946 44.29 6.10 0.11
N SER A 947 45.59 6.33 0.17
CA SER A 947 46.15 7.61 0.59
C SER A 947 47.45 7.85 -0.16
N ALA A 948 47.32 8.24 -1.43
CA ALA A 948 48.45 8.37 -2.32
C ALA A 948 48.52 9.78 -2.92
N PHE A 949 49.72 10.35 -3.00
CA PHE A 949 49.92 11.61 -3.72
C PHE A 949 49.84 11.45 -5.24
N ARG A 950 49.96 10.21 -5.73
CA ARG A 950 49.81 9.84 -7.14
C ARG A 950 49.00 8.57 -7.25
N LEU A 951 48.03 8.56 -8.15
CA LEU A 951 47.28 7.36 -8.51
C LEU A 951 47.99 6.69 -9.69
N THR A 952 48.32 5.41 -9.55
CA THR A 952 49.03 4.62 -10.57
C THR A 952 48.08 3.65 -11.23
N VAL A 953 47.90 3.75 -12.54
CA VAL A 953 47.06 2.86 -13.34
C VAL A 953 47.95 2.05 -14.28
N THR A 954 48.04 0.76 -14.03
CA THR A 954 48.80 -0.18 -14.87
C THR A 954 47.86 -0.83 -15.86
N ILE A 955 48.23 -0.81 -17.14
CA ILE A 955 47.45 -1.38 -18.23
C ILE A 955 48.31 -2.42 -18.94
N PHE A 956 47.79 -3.64 -19.07
CA PHE A 956 48.46 -4.74 -19.75
C PHE A 956 47.56 -5.35 -20.84
N ALA A 957 48.10 -5.41 -22.05
CA ALA A 957 47.48 -6.00 -23.23
C ALA A 957 48.50 -6.97 -23.86
N PRO A 958 48.48 -8.28 -23.53
CA PRO A 958 49.47 -9.22 -24.02
C PRO A 958 49.34 -9.50 -25.52
N HIS A 959 50.47 -9.77 -26.16
CA HIS A 959 50.53 -10.45 -27.45
C HIS A 959 50.96 -11.90 -27.22
N ALA A 960 50.00 -12.78 -26.91
CA ALA A 960 50.27 -14.20 -26.66
C ALA A 960 50.88 -14.89 -27.90
N ASP A 961 50.21 -14.76 -29.07
CA ASP A 961 50.66 -15.18 -30.40
C ASP A 961 50.04 -14.27 -31.49
N ASP A 962 50.67 -14.14 -32.67
CA ASP A 962 50.20 -13.25 -33.76
C ASP A 962 48.81 -13.60 -34.30
N ALA A 963 48.38 -14.87 -34.16
CA ALA A 963 47.06 -15.34 -34.59
C ALA A 963 45.93 -15.02 -33.59
N ASP A 964 46.26 -14.70 -32.33
CA ASP A 964 45.30 -14.57 -31.22
C ASP A 964 45.11 -13.12 -30.74
N ARG A 965 45.60 -12.15 -31.51
CA ARG A 965 45.48 -10.71 -31.19
C ARG A 965 44.04 -10.22 -31.34
N LEU A 966 43.49 -9.67 -30.25
CA LEU A 966 42.19 -8.99 -30.24
C LEU A 966 42.27 -7.65 -30.98
N ALA A 967 41.31 -7.37 -31.86
CA ALA A 967 41.33 -6.22 -32.75
C ALA A 967 41.12 -4.89 -32.01
N ARG A 968 40.40 -4.90 -30.89
CA ARG A 968 40.06 -3.70 -30.10
C ARG A 968 40.93 -3.51 -28.86
N ALA A 969 41.79 -4.47 -28.50
CA ALA A 969 42.59 -4.42 -27.28
C ALA A 969 43.47 -3.17 -27.15
N ASP A 970 44.16 -2.76 -28.22
CA ASP A 970 45.00 -1.54 -28.19
C ASP A 970 44.17 -0.26 -28.01
N GLY A 971 43.01 -0.21 -28.68
CA GLY A 971 42.09 0.92 -28.60
C GLY A 971 41.43 1.03 -27.23
N GLU A 972 41.07 -0.11 -26.61
CA GLU A 972 40.60 -0.16 -25.23
C GLU A 972 41.68 0.34 -24.27
N ALA A 973 42.90 -0.20 -24.37
CA ALA A 973 44.02 0.22 -23.54
C ALA A 973 44.35 1.72 -23.69
N GLU A 974 44.17 2.28 -24.89
CA GLU A 974 44.36 3.72 -25.14
C GLU A 974 43.24 4.56 -24.54
N ALA A 975 41.99 4.12 -24.65
CA ALA A 975 40.84 4.79 -24.05
C ALA A 975 40.92 4.82 -22.51
N VAL A 976 41.30 3.69 -21.90
CA VAL A 976 41.51 3.58 -20.44
C VAL A 976 42.67 4.48 -19.99
N ALA A 977 43.78 4.47 -20.73
CA ALA A 977 44.92 5.35 -20.46
C ALA A 977 44.52 6.84 -20.54
N ALA A 978 43.81 7.23 -21.59
CA ALA A 978 43.36 8.61 -21.80
C ALA A 978 42.42 9.08 -20.69
N ALA A 979 41.47 8.24 -20.26
CA ALA A 979 40.56 8.54 -19.16
C ALA A 979 41.33 8.81 -17.85
N ALA A 980 42.24 7.91 -17.47
CA ALA A 980 43.05 8.04 -16.27
C ALA A 980 44.01 9.26 -16.32
N GLN A 981 44.70 9.47 -17.44
CA GLN A 981 45.61 10.61 -17.64
C GLN A 981 44.88 11.95 -17.58
N SER A 982 43.62 12.01 -18.04
CA SER A 982 42.81 13.23 -17.99
C SER A 982 42.55 13.75 -16.56
N TRP A 983 42.71 12.88 -15.56
CA TRP A 983 42.63 13.18 -14.13
C TRP A 983 43.99 13.30 -13.45
N GLY A 984 45.09 13.25 -14.20
CA GLY A 984 46.44 13.36 -13.66
C GLY A 984 46.94 12.08 -12.97
N ALA A 985 46.33 10.92 -13.24
CA ALA A 985 46.88 9.64 -12.84
C ALA A 985 48.17 9.32 -13.63
N GLU A 986 49.11 8.65 -12.97
CA GLU A 986 50.31 8.10 -13.59
C GLU A 986 49.95 6.78 -14.27
N VAL A 987 50.02 6.72 -15.60
CA VAL A 987 49.65 5.53 -16.36
C VAL A 987 50.90 4.77 -16.80
N VAL A 988 50.97 3.49 -16.41
CA VAL A 988 52.04 2.56 -16.80
C VAL A 988 51.45 1.57 -17.82
N ARG A 989 51.81 1.73 -19.09
CA ARG A 989 51.45 0.74 -20.12
C ARG A 989 52.57 -0.28 -20.21
N MET A 990 52.25 -1.53 -19.93
CA MET A 990 53.22 -2.62 -19.99
C MET A 990 53.54 -3.00 -21.44
N ALA A 991 54.76 -3.49 -21.70
CA ALA A 991 55.11 -4.05 -22.99
C ALA A 991 54.23 -5.30 -23.26
N PRO A 992 53.72 -5.49 -24.49
CA PRO A 992 52.87 -6.66 -24.81
C PRO A 992 53.56 -8.01 -24.63
N ASP A 993 54.90 -8.03 -24.62
CA ASP A 993 55.77 -9.19 -24.40
C ASP A 993 56.46 -9.18 -23.03
N ALA A 994 55.93 -8.43 -22.06
CA ALA A 994 56.42 -8.43 -20.69
C ALA A 994 56.43 -9.85 -20.09
N THR A 995 57.47 -10.13 -19.31
CA THR A 995 57.64 -11.41 -18.62
C THR A 995 56.67 -11.56 -17.45
N LYS A 996 56.37 -12.80 -17.07
CA LYS A 996 55.54 -13.12 -15.90
C LYS A 996 55.97 -12.35 -14.63
N GLN A 997 57.27 -12.26 -14.38
CA GLN A 997 57.81 -11.59 -13.20
C GLN A 997 57.59 -10.06 -13.24
N GLU A 998 57.75 -9.43 -14.40
CA GLU A 998 57.48 -8.01 -14.59
C GLU A 998 56.00 -7.70 -14.37
N ILE A 999 55.11 -8.57 -14.83
CA ILE A 999 53.65 -8.39 -14.70
C ILE A 999 53.20 -8.54 -13.25
N LEU A 1000 53.67 -9.57 -12.52
CA LEU A 1000 53.37 -9.74 -11.10
C LEU A 1000 53.89 -8.55 -10.27
N ALA A 1001 55.09 -8.04 -10.57
CA ALA A 1001 55.62 -6.85 -9.93
C ALA A 1001 54.78 -5.60 -10.23
N ALA A 1002 54.31 -5.45 -11.48
CA ALA A 1002 53.47 -4.33 -11.89
C ALA A 1002 52.07 -4.39 -11.26
N ILE A 1003 51.50 -5.58 -11.04
CA ILE A 1003 50.26 -5.78 -10.29
C ILE A 1003 50.42 -5.28 -8.85
N CYS A 1004 51.52 -5.64 -8.17
CA CYS A 1004 51.78 -5.21 -6.80
C CYS A 1004 52.06 -3.69 -6.68
N ALA A 1005 52.63 -3.07 -7.72
CA ALA A 1005 52.93 -1.64 -7.75
C ALA A 1005 51.76 -0.74 -8.22
N ALA A 1006 50.71 -1.34 -8.79
CA ALA A 1006 49.55 -0.61 -9.29
C ALA A 1006 48.59 -0.23 -8.16
N HIS A 1007 47.83 0.86 -8.37
CA HIS A 1007 46.62 1.13 -7.60
C HIS A 1007 45.38 0.63 -8.35
N LEU A 1008 45.36 0.78 -9.68
CA LEU A 1008 44.37 0.18 -10.56
C LEU A 1008 45.10 -0.66 -11.60
N PHE A 1009 44.72 -1.92 -11.75
CA PHE A 1009 45.26 -2.82 -12.76
C PHE A 1009 44.19 -3.16 -13.79
N HIS A 1010 44.46 -2.89 -15.07
CA HIS A 1010 43.58 -3.22 -16.19
C HIS A 1010 44.26 -4.24 -17.09
N TYR A 1011 43.61 -5.38 -17.27
CA TYR A 1011 44.01 -6.40 -18.24
C TYR A 1011 42.99 -6.47 -19.36
N VAL A 1012 43.47 -6.48 -20.60
CA VAL A 1012 42.65 -6.69 -21.80
C VAL A 1012 43.24 -7.84 -22.61
N GLY A 1013 42.50 -8.93 -22.74
CA GLY A 1013 43.00 -10.12 -23.41
C GLY A 1013 42.16 -11.35 -23.12
N HIS A 1014 42.64 -12.50 -23.59
CA HIS A 1014 42.02 -13.78 -23.26
C HIS A 1014 42.22 -14.12 -21.79
N ALA A 1015 41.29 -14.86 -21.21
CA ALA A 1015 41.43 -15.47 -19.90
C ALA A 1015 40.82 -16.87 -19.98
N GLU A 1016 41.40 -17.82 -19.27
CA GLU A 1016 40.92 -19.20 -19.25
C GLU A 1016 40.66 -19.65 -17.82
N PHE A 1017 39.42 -20.10 -17.59
CA PHE A 1017 38.99 -20.69 -16.32
C PHE A 1017 39.13 -22.20 -16.41
N VAL A 1018 39.86 -22.79 -15.46
CA VAL A 1018 40.04 -24.25 -15.37
C VAL A 1018 39.04 -24.80 -14.35
N GLU A 1019 38.04 -25.52 -14.86
CA GLU A 1019 37.01 -26.19 -14.04
C GLU A 1019 37.67 -27.22 -13.11
N ASP A 1020 37.18 -27.32 -11.87
CA ASP A 1020 37.72 -28.16 -10.78
C ASP A 1020 39.17 -27.88 -10.32
N ALA A 1021 39.88 -26.94 -10.96
CA ALA A 1021 41.23 -26.52 -10.57
C ALA A 1021 41.39 -24.99 -10.68
N GLY A 1022 40.55 -24.25 -9.96
CA GLY A 1022 40.45 -22.79 -10.06
C GLY A 1022 41.77 -22.01 -9.91
N GLU A 1023 42.68 -22.47 -9.04
CA GLU A 1023 44.03 -21.91 -8.88
C GLU A 1023 44.89 -21.97 -10.16
N GLN A 1024 44.60 -22.92 -11.06
CA GLN A 1024 45.27 -23.11 -12.35
C GLN A 1024 44.63 -22.29 -13.49
N SER A 1025 43.56 -21.54 -13.22
CA SER A 1025 43.02 -20.55 -14.17
C SER A 1025 44.10 -19.55 -14.55
N TYR A 1026 44.17 -19.15 -15.82
CA TYR A 1026 45.35 -18.46 -16.33
C TYR A 1026 45.10 -17.35 -17.35
N LEU A 1027 45.99 -16.36 -17.34
CA LEU A 1027 46.09 -15.28 -18.32
C LEU A 1027 47.23 -15.63 -19.30
N PRO A 1028 46.95 -15.82 -20.59
CA PRO A 1028 47.98 -16.10 -21.59
C PRO A 1028 48.93 -14.91 -21.76
N ILE A 1029 50.24 -15.18 -21.80
CA ILE A 1029 51.28 -14.21 -22.16
C ILE A 1029 52.23 -14.84 -23.18
N LYS A 1030 53.12 -14.06 -23.78
CA LYS A 1030 54.02 -14.55 -24.82
C LYS A 1030 54.91 -15.69 -24.31
N GLY A 1031 54.66 -16.91 -24.76
CA GLY A 1031 55.44 -18.11 -24.41
C GLY A 1031 55.30 -18.59 -22.96
N ASP A 1032 54.35 -18.08 -22.17
CA ASP A 1032 54.12 -18.46 -20.78
C ASP A 1032 52.66 -18.15 -20.34
N ARG A 1033 52.31 -18.37 -19.07
CA ARG A 1033 50.99 -18.08 -18.50
C ARG A 1033 51.07 -17.62 -17.04
N ILE A 1034 50.17 -16.71 -16.67
CA ILE A 1034 50.02 -16.23 -15.29
C ILE A 1034 48.84 -16.95 -14.65
N LEU A 1035 49.10 -17.80 -13.66
CA LEU A 1035 48.05 -18.52 -12.93
C LEU A 1035 47.40 -17.62 -11.87
N ALA A 1036 46.15 -17.90 -11.52
CA ALA A 1036 45.47 -17.26 -10.40
C ALA A 1036 46.24 -17.48 -9.08
N GLY A 1037 46.83 -18.66 -8.89
CA GLY A 1037 47.74 -18.95 -7.77
C GLY A 1037 48.99 -18.08 -7.74
N ASP A 1038 49.56 -17.73 -8.90
CA ASP A 1038 50.73 -16.84 -8.96
C ASP A 1038 50.38 -15.42 -8.48
N ILE A 1039 49.20 -14.92 -8.88
CA ILE A 1039 48.68 -13.61 -8.46
C ILE A 1039 48.43 -13.60 -6.95
N ALA A 1040 47.76 -14.64 -6.43
CA ALA A 1040 47.50 -14.78 -5.00
C ALA A 1040 48.80 -14.82 -4.19
N ALA A 1041 49.80 -15.57 -4.66
CA ALA A 1041 51.11 -15.65 -4.02
C ALA A 1041 51.87 -14.33 -4.07
N ALA A 1042 51.86 -13.62 -5.21
CA ALA A 1042 52.53 -12.32 -5.36
C ALA A 1042 51.93 -11.26 -4.43
N LEU A 1043 50.59 -11.14 -4.40
CA LEU A 1043 49.87 -10.19 -3.55
C LEU A 1043 50.02 -10.51 -2.05
N LYS A 1044 50.17 -11.79 -1.68
CA LYS A 1044 50.36 -12.23 -0.29
C LYS A 1044 51.78 -11.97 0.21
N THR A 1045 52.79 -12.11 -0.67
CA THR A 1045 54.21 -12.01 -0.30
C THR A 1045 54.80 -10.61 -0.47
N THR A 1046 54.22 -9.78 -1.35
CA THR A 1046 54.70 -8.45 -1.67
C THR A 1046 53.73 -7.38 -1.14
N PRO A 1047 54.20 -6.42 -0.32
CA PRO A 1047 53.38 -5.27 0.07
C PRO A 1047 52.83 -4.53 -1.16
N ASN A 1048 51.52 -4.27 -1.19
CA ASN A 1048 50.85 -3.68 -2.35
C ASN A 1048 49.69 -2.76 -1.96
N ASP A 1049 49.40 -1.77 -2.82
CA ASP A 1049 48.30 -0.80 -2.68
C ASP A 1049 47.24 -0.95 -3.79
N LEU A 1050 47.17 -2.12 -4.45
CA LEU A 1050 46.23 -2.47 -5.51
C LEU A 1050 44.76 -2.37 -5.07
N LEU A 1051 44.09 -1.27 -5.39
CA LEU A 1051 42.68 -1.05 -5.01
C LEU A 1051 41.69 -1.87 -5.84
N LEU A 1052 41.85 -1.89 -7.16
CA LEU A 1052 40.93 -2.53 -8.09
C LEU A 1052 41.70 -3.19 -9.24
N ALA A 1053 41.35 -4.45 -9.52
CA ALA A 1053 41.76 -5.16 -10.73
C ALA A 1053 40.54 -5.35 -11.64
N PHE A 1054 40.63 -4.83 -12.87
CA PHE A 1054 39.67 -5.13 -13.93
C PHE A 1054 40.34 -6.08 -14.91
N ILE A 1055 39.94 -7.35 -14.87
CA ILE A 1055 40.40 -8.38 -15.80
C ILE A 1055 39.34 -8.56 -16.89
N ASN A 1056 39.48 -7.76 -17.95
CA ASN A 1056 38.58 -7.79 -19.11
C ASN A 1056 38.94 -8.96 -20.03
N GLY A 1057 38.54 -10.16 -19.62
CA GLY A 1057 38.77 -11.41 -20.35
C GLY A 1057 37.68 -12.44 -20.05
N CYS A 1058 37.50 -13.39 -20.97
CA CYS A 1058 36.46 -14.41 -20.91
C CYS A 1058 36.55 -15.27 -19.64
N GLY A 1059 35.43 -15.47 -18.95
CA GLY A 1059 35.39 -16.35 -17.77
C GLY A 1059 36.23 -15.90 -16.57
N SER A 1060 36.77 -14.67 -16.58
CA SER A 1060 37.64 -14.17 -15.52
C SER A 1060 36.95 -14.03 -14.16
N SER A 1061 35.62 -13.96 -14.09
CA SER A 1061 34.87 -13.95 -12.83
C SER A 1061 34.26 -15.29 -12.44
N ARG A 1062 34.59 -16.39 -13.12
CA ARG A 1062 34.15 -17.73 -12.70
C ARG A 1062 34.97 -18.17 -11.49
N GLU A 1063 34.28 -18.83 -10.56
CA GLU A 1063 34.87 -19.42 -9.36
C GLU A 1063 34.41 -20.87 -9.27
N ALA A 1064 35.32 -21.78 -8.92
CA ALA A 1064 35.00 -23.18 -8.64
C ALA A 1064 34.22 -23.30 -7.32
N ALA A 1065 33.48 -24.40 -7.16
CA ALA A 1065 32.83 -24.72 -5.90
C ALA A 1065 33.87 -24.87 -4.77
N TRP A 1066 33.49 -24.46 -3.56
CA TRP A 1066 34.37 -24.53 -2.41
C TRP A 1066 34.77 -25.98 -2.10
N ALA A 1067 36.07 -26.26 -2.10
CA ALA A 1067 36.65 -27.51 -1.64
C ALA A 1067 37.51 -27.28 -0.38
N ARG A 1068 37.42 -28.19 0.58
CA ARG A 1068 38.14 -28.09 1.86
C ARG A 1068 39.66 -28.08 1.63
N GLY A 1069 40.30 -26.93 1.87
CA GLY A 1069 41.76 -26.76 1.77
C GLY A 1069 42.25 -25.89 0.61
N ALA A 1070 41.39 -25.50 -0.33
CA ALA A 1070 41.74 -24.52 -1.37
C ALA A 1070 41.53 -23.09 -0.86
N GLU A 1071 42.50 -22.19 -1.04
CA GLU A 1071 42.34 -20.74 -0.76
C GLU A 1071 41.91 -19.98 -2.03
N VAL A 1072 42.23 -20.48 -3.22
CA VAL A 1072 41.96 -19.84 -4.53
C VAL A 1072 41.05 -20.73 -5.36
N TYR A 1073 39.86 -20.22 -5.72
CA TYR A 1073 38.86 -20.91 -6.55
C TYR A 1073 38.76 -20.32 -7.97
N GLY A 1074 39.53 -19.28 -8.28
CA GLY A 1074 39.50 -18.53 -9.54
C GLY A 1074 40.25 -17.19 -9.40
N PHE A 1075 40.12 -16.30 -10.39
CA PHE A 1075 40.78 -15.00 -10.32
C PHE A 1075 40.18 -14.09 -9.25
N ALA A 1076 38.86 -14.04 -9.07
CA ALA A 1076 38.24 -13.13 -8.12
C ALA A 1076 38.72 -13.46 -6.70
N SER A 1077 38.72 -14.74 -6.30
CA SER A 1077 39.27 -15.17 -5.00
C SER A 1077 40.77 -14.88 -4.85
N ALA A 1078 41.58 -15.01 -5.91
CA ALA A 1078 43.01 -14.65 -5.87
C ALA A 1078 43.26 -13.17 -5.50
N PHE A 1079 42.42 -12.26 -5.99
CA PHE A 1079 42.49 -10.83 -5.66
C PHE A 1079 41.83 -10.50 -4.30
N LEU A 1080 40.70 -11.14 -3.97
CA LEU A 1080 39.93 -10.86 -2.76
C LEU A 1080 40.62 -11.31 -1.48
N ASN A 1081 41.34 -12.43 -1.50
CA ASN A 1081 42.14 -12.90 -0.34
C ASN A 1081 43.19 -11.89 0.11
N ASN A 1082 43.56 -10.94 -0.77
CA ASN A 1082 44.49 -9.86 -0.49
C ASN A 1082 43.81 -8.47 -0.55
N ALA A 1083 42.49 -8.43 -0.26
CA ALA A 1083 41.67 -7.23 -0.10
C ALA A 1083 41.62 -6.27 -1.32
N SER A 1084 41.76 -6.78 -2.54
CA SER A 1084 41.61 -5.99 -3.77
C SER A 1084 40.21 -6.15 -4.35
N TYR A 1085 39.59 -5.06 -4.85
CA TYR A 1085 38.34 -5.18 -5.59
C TYR A 1085 38.58 -5.79 -6.96
N PHE A 1086 37.58 -6.48 -7.50
CA PHE A 1086 37.73 -7.23 -8.74
C PHE A 1086 36.54 -7.04 -9.67
N VAL A 1087 36.80 -6.83 -10.96
CA VAL A 1087 35.82 -6.88 -12.05
C VAL A 1087 36.29 -7.90 -13.08
N GLY A 1088 35.39 -8.81 -13.44
CA GLY A 1088 35.64 -9.82 -14.48
C GLY A 1088 34.34 -10.27 -15.16
N ALA A 1089 34.43 -11.11 -16.19
CA ALA A 1089 33.28 -11.61 -16.96
C ALA A 1089 33.02 -13.10 -16.69
N GLN A 1090 31.75 -13.50 -16.54
CA GLN A 1090 31.35 -14.88 -16.22
C GLN A 1090 31.46 -15.84 -17.39
N TRP A 1091 31.30 -15.36 -18.62
CA TRP A 1091 31.31 -16.18 -19.84
C TRP A 1091 32.00 -15.43 -20.98
N PRO A 1092 32.25 -16.09 -22.12
CA PRO A 1092 32.90 -15.45 -23.26
C PRO A 1092 32.15 -14.21 -23.73
N ILE A 1093 32.89 -13.15 -24.05
CA ILE A 1093 32.35 -11.87 -24.49
C ILE A 1093 32.98 -11.45 -25.83
N PRO A 1094 32.21 -10.87 -26.77
CA PRO A 1094 32.78 -10.32 -27.99
C PRO A 1094 33.68 -9.10 -27.73
N ASP A 1095 34.79 -9.02 -28.46
CA ASP A 1095 35.86 -8.01 -28.31
C ASP A 1095 35.37 -6.55 -28.39
N GLU A 1096 34.55 -6.23 -29.39
CA GLU A 1096 34.08 -4.85 -29.60
C GLU A 1096 33.14 -4.31 -28.50
N PRO A 1097 32.06 -5.02 -28.13
CA PRO A 1097 31.28 -4.70 -26.93
C PRO A 1097 32.12 -4.66 -25.65
N ALA A 1098 33.10 -5.56 -25.46
CA ALA A 1098 33.95 -5.57 -24.27
C ALA A 1098 34.80 -4.29 -24.16
N ALA A 1099 35.38 -3.84 -25.27
CA ALA A 1099 36.13 -2.59 -25.33
C ALA A 1099 35.24 -1.36 -25.09
N ALA A 1100 34.02 -1.34 -25.64
CA ALA A 1100 33.05 -0.28 -25.40
C ALA A 1100 32.62 -0.22 -23.92
N PHE A 1101 32.44 -1.39 -23.30
CA PHE A 1101 32.09 -1.51 -21.89
C PHE A 1101 33.20 -0.97 -20.98
N ALA A 1102 34.45 -1.40 -21.17
CA ALA A 1102 35.59 -0.92 -20.40
C ALA A 1102 35.80 0.60 -20.57
N THR A 1103 35.67 1.10 -21.80
CA THR A 1103 35.75 2.54 -22.10
C THR A 1103 34.69 3.33 -21.33
N GLU A 1104 33.43 2.86 -21.34
CA GLU A 1104 32.36 3.52 -20.60
C GLU A 1104 32.62 3.48 -19.09
N PHE A 1105 32.99 2.33 -18.54
CA PHE A 1105 33.32 2.16 -17.12
C PHE A 1105 34.37 3.18 -16.65
N TYR A 1106 35.50 3.27 -17.34
CA TYR A 1106 36.58 4.20 -16.97
C TYR A 1106 36.21 5.67 -17.19
N SER A 1107 35.36 5.98 -18.18
CA SER A 1107 34.86 7.35 -18.37
C SER A 1107 33.98 7.83 -17.22
N ARG A 1108 33.25 6.91 -16.57
CA ARG A 1108 32.43 7.19 -15.39
C ARG A 1108 33.26 7.29 -14.12
N LEU A 1109 34.31 6.47 -14.03
CA LEU A 1109 35.27 6.53 -12.93
C LEU A 1109 36.10 7.83 -12.97
N PHE A 1110 36.48 8.29 -14.17
CA PHE A 1110 37.26 9.51 -14.41
C PHE A 1110 36.49 10.51 -15.31
N PRO A 1111 35.44 11.19 -14.79
CA PRO A 1111 34.58 12.05 -15.61
C PRO A 1111 35.31 13.30 -16.15
N HIS A 1112 35.03 13.74 -17.38
CA HIS A 1112 35.80 14.78 -18.10
C HIS A 1112 36.30 15.98 -17.28
N ALA A 1113 37.53 16.43 -17.56
CA ALA A 1113 38.25 17.47 -16.83
C ALA A 1113 37.58 18.86 -16.76
N TYR A 1114 36.67 19.19 -17.68
CA TYR A 1114 35.87 20.42 -17.58
C TYR A 1114 34.93 20.39 -16.37
N SER A 1115 34.43 19.20 -15.99
CA SER A 1115 33.60 19.02 -14.80
C SER A 1115 34.36 19.23 -13.49
N LEU A 1116 35.65 18.88 -13.47
CA LEU A 1116 36.55 19.10 -12.33
C LEU A 1116 36.73 20.58 -11.99
N TRP A 1117 36.88 21.43 -13.01
CA TRP A 1117 37.06 22.87 -12.81
C TRP A 1117 35.84 23.51 -12.14
N TRP A 1118 34.63 23.15 -12.57
CA TRP A 1118 33.40 23.63 -11.96
C TRP A 1118 33.14 23.08 -10.56
N ARG A 1119 33.52 21.83 -10.29
CA ARG A 1119 33.43 21.21 -8.95
C ARG A 1119 34.42 21.83 -7.97
N LEU A 1120 35.64 22.11 -8.42
CA LEU A 1120 36.67 22.79 -7.63
C LEU A 1120 36.22 24.20 -7.21
N ILE A 1121 35.63 24.97 -8.14
CA ILE A 1121 35.10 26.32 -7.85
C ILE A 1121 33.94 26.27 -6.85
N ARG A 1122 33.09 25.22 -6.92
CA ARG A 1122 31.94 25.02 -6.02
C ARG A 1122 32.31 24.42 -4.65
N ARG A 1123 33.57 24.00 -4.45
CA ARG A 1123 34.02 23.19 -3.31
C ARG A 1123 33.27 21.86 -3.18
N ASP A 1124 32.82 21.30 -4.30
CA ASP A 1124 32.24 19.96 -4.34
C ASP A 1124 33.34 18.89 -4.17
N THR A 1125 32.95 17.68 -3.78
CA THR A 1125 33.88 16.54 -3.73
C THR A 1125 34.46 16.23 -5.11
N LEU A 1126 35.78 16.26 -5.23
CA LEU A 1126 36.49 15.95 -6.46
C LEU A 1126 36.65 14.43 -6.59
N GLY A 1127 35.66 13.76 -7.17
CA GLY A 1127 35.70 12.30 -7.32
C GLY A 1127 34.79 11.75 -8.40
N GLY A 1128 35.05 10.50 -8.78
CA GLY A 1128 34.21 9.69 -9.65
C GLY A 1128 32.96 9.18 -8.93
N ILE A 1129 32.10 8.47 -9.67
CA ILE A 1129 31.00 7.70 -9.08
C ILE A 1129 31.52 6.37 -8.50
N PRO A 1130 30.75 5.68 -7.65
CA PRO A 1130 31.14 4.36 -7.12
C PRO A 1130 31.45 3.33 -8.21
N PHE A 1131 32.35 2.39 -7.93
CA PHE A 1131 32.77 1.37 -8.92
C PHE A 1131 31.58 0.56 -9.45
N ALA A 1132 30.70 0.08 -8.56
CA ALA A 1132 29.52 -0.68 -8.97
C ALA A 1132 28.51 0.17 -9.78
N GLU A 1133 28.44 1.48 -9.52
CA GLU A 1133 27.58 2.39 -10.29
C GLU A 1133 28.17 2.68 -11.68
N ALA A 1134 29.50 2.83 -11.78
CA ALA A 1134 30.19 2.89 -13.07
C ALA A 1134 29.94 1.63 -13.90
N LEU A 1135 29.95 0.45 -13.26
CA LEU A 1135 29.62 -0.81 -13.90
C LEU A 1135 28.16 -0.85 -14.37
N ARG A 1136 27.20 -0.45 -13.51
CA ARG A 1136 25.77 -0.38 -13.85
C ARG A 1136 25.52 0.54 -15.04
N LEU A 1137 26.15 1.71 -15.09
CA LEU A 1137 26.00 2.65 -16.21
C LEU A 1137 26.63 2.13 -17.51
N ALA A 1138 27.74 1.40 -17.43
CA ALA A 1138 28.31 0.69 -18.59
C ALA A 1138 27.33 -0.36 -19.13
N ARG A 1139 26.68 -1.13 -18.25
CA ARG A 1139 25.62 -2.07 -18.65
C ARG A 1139 24.44 -1.37 -19.31
N LEU A 1140 23.96 -0.29 -18.70
CA LEU A 1140 22.82 0.46 -19.20
C LEU A 1140 23.08 1.04 -20.59
N LYS A 1141 24.28 1.60 -20.82
CA LYS A 1141 24.68 2.10 -22.15
C LYS A 1141 24.64 0.98 -23.19
N LEU A 1142 25.31 -0.14 -22.92
CA LEU A 1142 25.37 -1.25 -23.86
C LEU A 1142 24.00 -1.90 -24.09
N SER A 1143 23.13 -1.97 -23.07
CA SER A 1143 21.78 -2.50 -23.24
C SER A 1143 20.94 -1.70 -24.24
N GLY A 1144 21.24 -0.41 -24.43
CA GLY A 1144 20.60 0.44 -25.43
C GLY A 1144 21.07 0.22 -26.87
N GLU A 1145 22.16 -0.53 -27.07
CA GLU A 1145 22.76 -0.79 -28.40
C GLU A 1145 22.15 -2.03 -29.10
N GLY A 1146 21.29 -2.78 -28.40
CA GLY A 1146 20.46 -3.85 -28.96
C GLY A 1146 20.86 -5.28 -28.54
N PRO A 1147 20.17 -6.31 -29.08
CA PRO A 1147 20.30 -7.71 -28.66
C PRO A 1147 21.71 -8.31 -28.70
N SER A 1148 22.58 -7.80 -29.56
CA SER A 1148 23.95 -8.32 -29.75
C SER A 1148 24.88 -8.03 -28.57
N THR A 1149 24.55 -7.05 -27.74
CA THR A 1149 25.35 -6.69 -26.56
C THR A 1149 24.89 -7.40 -25.29
N VAL A 1150 23.76 -8.14 -25.33
CA VAL A 1150 23.19 -8.85 -24.18
C VAL A 1150 24.19 -9.79 -23.55
N GLN A 1151 24.95 -10.53 -24.35
CA GLN A 1151 26.01 -11.41 -23.86
C GLN A 1151 27.11 -10.68 -23.09
N THR A 1152 27.38 -9.41 -23.42
CA THR A 1152 28.47 -8.63 -22.82
C THR A 1152 28.03 -7.89 -21.57
N TRP A 1153 26.91 -7.15 -21.61
CA TRP A 1153 26.55 -6.35 -20.45
C TRP A 1153 26.09 -7.21 -19.26
N SER A 1154 25.56 -8.41 -19.49
CA SER A 1154 25.15 -9.31 -18.39
C SER A 1154 26.27 -10.18 -17.83
N SER A 1155 27.46 -10.18 -18.43
CA SER A 1155 28.56 -11.07 -18.01
C SER A 1155 29.39 -10.54 -16.85
N TYR A 1156 29.52 -9.21 -16.71
CA TYR A 1156 30.46 -8.64 -15.76
C TYR A 1156 29.97 -8.71 -14.31
N VAL A 1157 30.84 -9.07 -13.38
CA VAL A 1157 30.57 -9.13 -11.94
C VAL A 1157 31.56 -8.24 -11.19
N PHE A 1158 31.07 -7.51 -10.19
CA PHE A 1158 31.90 -6.73 -9.29
C PHE A 1158 31.99 -7.39 -7.92
N TYR A 1159 33.21 -7.74 -7.49
CA TYR A 1159 33.48 -8.21 -6.15
C TYR A 1159 34.11 -7.06 -5.34
N GLY A 1160 33.37 -6.59 -4.34
CA GLY A 1160 33.73 -5.42 -3.56
C GLY A 1160 32.53 -4.66 -2.99
N ASP A 1161 32.85 -3.61 -2.23
CA ASP A 1161 31.87 -2.70 -1.65
C ASP A 1161 31.23 -1.83 -2.76
N PRO A 1162 29.92 -1.96 -3.01
CA PRO A 1162 29.24 -1.29 -4.13
C PRO A 1162 29.20 0.23 -4.01
N THR A 1163 29.46 0.77 -2.81
CA THR A 1163 29.42 2.21 -2.55
C THR A 1163 30.79 2.87 -2.65
N ARG A 1164 31.85 2.08 -2.81
CA ARG A 1164 33.23 2.57 -2.82
C ARG A 1164 33.51 3.42 -4.05
N ARG A 1165 34.07 4.61 -3.83
CA ARG A 1165 34.46 5.55 -4.90
C ARG A 1165 35.86 6.14 -4.69
N LEU A 1166 36.49 6.55 -5.78
CA LEU A 1166 37.75 7.31 -5.79
C LEU A 1166 37.50 8.82 -5.62
N LEU A 1167 38.25 9.44 -4.71
CA LEU A 1167 38.24 10.87 -4.43
C LEU A 1167 39.65 11.46 -4.47
N LEU A 1168 39.74 12.76 -4.74
CA LEU A 1168 40.92 13.59 -4.58
C LEU A 1168 40.61 14.62 -3.48
N LYS A 1169 41.18 14.44 -2.29
CA LYS A 1169 40.89 15.23 -1.07
C LYS A 1169 42.05 16.06 -0.59
#